data_AF-A0A2D7ZFW8-F1
#
_entry.id   AF-A0A2D7ZFW8-F1
#
_cell.length_a   1.000
_cell.length_b   1.000
_cell.length_c   1.000
_cell.angle_alpha   90.00
_cell.angle_beta   90.00
_cell.angle_gamma   90.00
#
_symmetry.space_group_name_H-M   'P 1'
#
loop_
_entity.id
_entity.type
_entity.pdbx_description
1 polymer ?
#
loop_
_entity_poly.entity_id
_entity_poly.type
_entity_poly.pdbx_seq_one_letter_code
_entity_poly.pdbx_strand_id
1 'polypeptide(L)'
;MGQGASRRLIGLVCGLLALTCALLAPRAEAQAQAAAERPNIVLILVDDAGYTDFGAYGGEIATPTIDALAARGARFSNFHATPMCAPSRAMLMTGLDSHMAGVANLPESTPPAHRDLPAYQGRLAQGVETVATRLKRAGYRTYMAGKWHLGHGPGDLPDAHGFDRSFALDATGGDNWDERSYFPLYERSPWFEDGKPATLPTDFYSSEFLVDQMIGYIGDGSGQAAPFFAYLPFLAIHIPVQAPEAFVRKYEATYRDGWTAQRERRRQGAVRTGLIGADTPMGPPPRNVAEWNALSPEAQALAARSMAINAGMLEAMDHHFGRLVDHLRATGQYDNTLFVILSDNGPEAGDPVAEPLFRLWLRRQGYEYGPDIMGGPGTYAAIGPGWASAAAAPGALYKFYTSEGGLRVPLIMAGPGMAEGQTVRAFSLISDIAPTLLDLAGVDHPPLHGRSLRPVLTGEAERIYGPDDPVGLEAAGDAALFKGDYKLTRNAGIWGDPAWRLYDIVRDPGETTDLAQAQPERVAAMLADYQAYAKAVGAADIPEGFSADRQIALNLIAHILADFRGLLLTGLVILVAVIGLAVFGWRRFARRSPERAGRLGRGITRGLVGLVGLLMVAIALRIWTAPQAFAATLGLGADSLLGVASLRADLGGFFGGGGIFALLAALRSDRRWLAPAMILLGLALTGRVISLVASGGGVPQIPPMIVEALLIVILALGWRALRPAPDREPSLA
;
A
#
# COMPACT_ATOMS: atom_id res chain seq x y z
N MET A 1 99.30 -7.19 16.92
CA MET A 1 98.22 -8.13 16.54
C MET A 1 96.84 -7.60 16.93
N GLY A 2 96.41 -6.41 16.46
CA GLY A 2 95.28 -5.70 17.10
C GLY A 2 94.22 -5.02 16.23
N GLN A 3 94.24 -5.13 14.89
CA GLN A 3 93.29 -4.36 14.04
C GLN A 3 92.38 -5.21 13.14
N GLY A 4 92.60 -6.53 13.04
CA GLY A 4 91.80 -7.40 12.16
C GLY A 4 90.48 -7.91 12.77
N ALA A 5 90.39 -8.01 14.09
CA ALA A 5 89.23 -8.63 14.76
C ALA A 5 88.01 -7.69 14.83
N SER A 6 88.24 -6.38 14.99
CA SER A 6 87.14 -5.39 15.15
C SER A 6 86.34 -5.19 13.85
N ARG A 7 87.00 -5.21 12.69
CA ARG A 7 86.30 -5.06 11.38
C ARG A 7 85.42 -6.26 11.02
N ARG A 8 85.80 -7.47 11.44
CA ARG A 8 84.99 -8.68 11.22
C ARG A 8 83.77 -8.74 12.13
N LEU A 9 83.87 -8.24 13.37
CA LEU A 9 82.75 -8.20 14.30
C LEU A 9 81.69 -7.15 13.89
N ILE A 10 82.13 -5.97 13.42
CA ILE A 10 81.22 -4.93 12.91
C ILE A 10 80.50 -5.42 11.64
N GLY A 11 81.21 -6.08 10.72
CA GLY A 11 80.60 -6.68 9.53
C GLY A 11 79.57 -7.77 9.85
N LEU A 12 79.82 -8.59 10.87
CA LEU A 12 78.88 -9.64 11.29
C LEU A 12 77.63 -9.05 11.97
N VAL A 13 77.79 -8.02 12.81
CA VAL A 13 76.69 -7.34 13.50
C VAL A 13 75.83 -6.54 12.52
N CYS A 14 76.43 -5.84 11.55
CA CYS A 14 75.68 -5.15 10.49
C CYS A 14 74.98 -6.14 9.55
N GLY A 15 75.61 -7.29 9.25
CA GLY A 15 74.99 -8.36 8.45
C GLY A 15 73.81 -9.03 9.16
N LEU A 16 73.92 -9.30 10.47
CA LEU A 16 72.83 -9.84 11.29
C LEU A 16 71.69 -8.83 11.44
N LEU A 17 71.99 -7.54 11.67
CA LEU A 17 70.98 -6.48 11.72
C LEU A 17 70.23 -6.31 10.40
N ALA A 18 70.94 -6.34 9.26
CA ALA A 18 70.33 -6.28 7.93
C ALA A 18 69.47 -7.53 7.63
N LEU A 19 69.88 -8.72 8.09
CA LEU A 19 69.08 -9.95 7.96
C LEU A 19 67.82 -9.92 8.85
N THR A 20 67.90 -9.39 10.07
CA THR A 20 66.71 -9.19 10.92
C THR A 20 65.76 -8.12 10.36
N CYS A 21 66.26 -7.02 9.79
CA CYS A 21 65.40 -6.03 9.13
C CYS A 21 64.74 -6.60 7.86
N ALA A 22 65.46 -7.40 7.07
CA ALA A 22 64.91 -8.05 5.87
C ALA A 22 63.93 -9.18 6.18
N LEU A 23 64.01 -9.82 7.35
CA LEU A 23 63.07 -10.85 7.81
C LEU A 23 61.83 -10.26 8.53
N LEU A 24 61.91 -9.00 8.99
CA LEU A 24 60.80 -8.29 9.63
C LEU A 24 60.03 -7.37 8.67
N ALA A 25 60.66 -6.90 7.57
CA ALA A 25 60.03 -6.02 6.59
C ALA A 25 58.85 -6.64 5.81
N PRO A 26 58.88 -7.90 5.32
CA PRO A 26 57.76 -8.44 4.54
C PRO A 26 56.55 -8.82 5.41
N ARG A 27 56.69 -8.79 6.74
CA ARG A 27 55.58 -9.08 7.68
C ARG A 27 54.78 -7.82 8.02
N ALA A 28 55.39 -6.65 7.99
CA ALA A 28 54.70 -5.38 8.25
C ALA A 28 53.84 -4.92 7.06
N GLU A 29 54.29 -5.16 5.81
CA GLU A 29 53.47 -4.89 4.62
C GLU A 29 52.31 -5.89 4.47
N ALA A 30 52.53 -7.18 4.79
CA ALA A 30 51.47 -8.18 4.78
C ALA A 30 50.41 -7.96 5.88
N GLN A 31 50.77 -7.30 6.98
CA GLN A 31 49.85 -6.99 8.08
C GLN A 31 49.16 -5.62 7.91
N ALA A 32 49.70 -4.75 7.06
CA ALA A 32 49.03 -3.53 6.58
C ALA A 32 48.00 -3.82 5.45
N GLN A 33 48.03 -5.00 4.84
CA GLN A 33 47.14 -5.42 3.75
C GLN A 33 45.79 -6.01 4.23
N ALA A 34 45.42 -5.94 5.51
CA ALA A 34 44.17 -6.53 6.00
C ALA A 34 43.45 -5.74 7.10
N ALA A 35 43.58 -4.40 7.11
CA ALA A 35 42.39 -3.61 7.46
C ALA A 35 41.52 -3.65 6.20
N ALA A 36 40.53 -4.55 6.17
CA ALA A 36 39.63 -4.67 5.03
C ALA A 36 39.09 -3.27 4.69
N GLU A 37 39.33 -2.82 3.46
CA GLU A 37 38.82 -1.54 2.98
C GLU A 37 37.31 -1.55 3.17
N ARG A 38 36.77 -0.53 3.85
CA ARG A 38 35.33 -0.45 4.13
C ARG A 38 34.57 -0.54 2.81
N PRO A 39 33.55 -1.42 2.69
CA PRO A 39 32.88 -1.63 1.42
C PRO A 39 32.00 -0.44 1.05
N ASN A 40 31.82 -0.20 -0.24
CA ASN A 40 30.66 0.57 -0.71
C ASN A 40 29.39 -0.22 -0.41
N ILE A 41 28.26 0.47 -0.27
CA ILE A 41 26.96 -0.16 0.00
C ILE A 41 25.96 0.33 -1.04
N VAL A 42 25.31 -0.60 -1.74
CA VAL A 42 24.19 -0.35 -2.64
C VAL A 42 22.96 -1.08 -2.09
N LEU A 43 22.00 -0.32 -1.59
CA LEU A 43 20.74 -0.81 -1.05
C LEU A 43 19.62 -0.56 -2.07
N ILE A 44 19.09 -1.64 -2.63
CA ILE A 44 18.01 -1.65 -3.62
C ILE A 44 16.71 -2.05 -2.92
N LEU A 45 15.70 -1.20 -3.01
CA LEU A 45 14.36 -1.50 -2.47
C LEU A 45 13.35 -1.51 -3.60
N VAL A 46 12.69 -2.65 -3.78
CA VAL A 46 11.61 -2.85 -4.76
C VAL A 46 10.27 -2.66 -4.07
N ASP A 47 9.42 -1.79 -4.61
CA ASP A 47 8.12 -1.42 -4.03
C ASP A 47 7.06 -2.47 -4.41
N ASP A 48 6.48 -3.17 -3.42
CA ASP A 48 5.44 -4.19 -3.59
C ASP A 48 5.82 -5.47 -4.37
N ALA A 49 7.08 -5.93 -4.33
CA ALA A 49 7.45 -7.21 -4.95
C ALA A 49 7.08 -8.40 -4.06
N GLY A 50 6.42 -9.40 -4.64
CA GLY A 50 6.11 -10.65 -3.98
C GLY A 50 7.33 -11.54 -3.75
N TYR A 51 7.23 -12.42 -2.75
CA TYR A 51 8.28 -13.38 -2.37
C TYR A 51 8.86 -14.17 -3.55
N THR A 52 8.05 -14.49 -4.55
CA THR A 52 8.44 -15.34 -5.68
C THR A 52 8.53 -14.61 -7.03
N ASP A 53 8.61 -13.28 -7.04
CA ASP A 53 8.70 -12.54 -8.31
C ASP A 53 10.06 -12.68 -8.99
N PHE A 54 11.15 -12.78 -8.23
CA PHE A 54 12.50 -12.89 -8.78
C PHE A 54 12.80 -14.31 -9.27
N GLY A 55 13.58 -14.44 -10.35
CA GLY A 55 14.07 -15.72 -10.87
C GLY A 55 14.83 -16.53 -9.80
N ALA A 56 15.67 -15.87 -9.01
CA ALA A 56 16.39 -16.41 -7.85
C ALA A 56 15.47 -16.99 -6.75
N TYR A 57 14.19 -16.59 -6.75
CA TYR A 57 13.14 -17.05 -5.85
C TYR A 57 12.13 -17.99 -6.53
N GLY A 58 12.37 -18.33 -7.81
CA GLY A 58 11.58 -19.28 -8.58
C GLY A 58 10.54 -18.66 -9.49
N GLY A 59 10.50 -17.34 -9.59
CA GLY A 59 9.65 -16.59 -10.52
C GLY A 59 10.03 -16.80 -11.98
N GLU A 60 9.08 -16.53 -12.87
CA GLU A 60 9.25 -16.53 -14.32
C GLU A 60 9.70 -15.18 -14.89
N ILE A 61 9.66 -14.12 -14.08
CA ILE A 61 10.04 -12.78 -14.53
C ILE A 61 11.57 -12.75 -14.66
N ALA A 62 12.06 -12.25 -15.80
CA ALA A 62 13.49 -12.19 -16.06
C ALA A 62 14.13 -11.10 -15.19
N THR A 63 14.88 -11.52 -14.17
CA THR A 63 15.65 -10.64 -13.28
C THR A 63 17.14 -11.01 -13.28
N PRO A 64 17.82 -11.04 -14.44
CA PRO A 64 19.18 -11.58 -14.56
C PRO A 64 20.22 -10.88 -13.68
N THR A 65 20.06 -9.59 -13.40
CA THR A 65 21.00 -8.85 -12.53
C THR A 65 20.86 -9.29 -11.08
N ILE A 66 19.62 -9.29 -10.57
CA ILE A 66 19.29 -9.78 -9.22
C ILE A 66 19.69 -11.26 -9.09
N ASP A 67 19.42 -12.09 -10.10
CA ASP A 67 19.73 -13.52 -10.08
C ASP A 67 21.24 -13.78 -10.00
N ALA A 68 22.05 -13.01 -10.75
CA ALA A 68 23.50 -13.11 -10.70
C ALA A 68 24.06 -12.69 -9.33
N LEU A 69 23.50 -11.64 -8.71
CA LEU A 69 23.90 -11.22 -7.36
C LEU A 69 23.48 -12.26 -6.30
N ALA A 70 22.29 -12.84 -6.44
CA ALA A 70 21.83 -13.91 -5.57
C ALA A 70 22.72 -15.17 -5.65
N ALA A 71 23.21 -15.52 -6.84
CA ALA A 71 24.14 -16.62 -7.03
C ALA A 71 25.52 -16.35 -6.40
N ARG A 72 25.97 -15.09 -6.40
CA ARG A 72 27.24 -14.66 -5.77
C ARG A 72 27.13 -14.45 -4.25
N GLY A 73 25.92 -14.44 -3.70
CA GLY A 73 25.68 -14.10 -2.30
C GLY A 73 24.73 -15.04 -1.58
N ALA A 74 23.99 -14.47 -0.64
CA ALA A 74 23.02 -15.16 0.18
C ALA A 74 21.59 -14.73 -0.18
N ARG A 75 20.68 -15.71 -0.26
CA ARG A 75 19.22 -15.52 -0.31
C ARG A 75 18.61 -15.87 1.04
N PHE A 76 17.63 -15.12 1.51
CA PHE A 76 16.92 -15.40 2.74
C PHE A 76 15.57 -16.04 2.47
N SER A 77 15.30 -17.20 3.07
CA SER A 77 14.02 -17.89 2.88
C SER A 77 12.94 -17.46 3.87
N ASN A 78 13.32 -16.74 4.94
CA ASN A 78 12.46 -16.40 6.08
C ASN A 78 12.71 -14.97 6.58
N PHE A 79 12.82 -14.03 5.64
CA PHE A 79 12.94 -12.59 5.93
C PHE A 79 11.57 -11.92 5.78
N HIS A 80 11.28 -11.02 6.72
CA HIS A 80 10.01 -10.31 6.78
C HIS A 80 10.19 -8.80 6.75
N ALA A 81 9.30 -8.11 6.06
CA ALA A 81 9.07 -6.68 6.21
C ALA A 81 7.76 -6.45 6.98
N THR A 82 7.31 -5.20 7.06
CA THR A 82 5.94 -4.89 7.49
C THR A 82 4.98 -5.06 6.32
N PRO A 83 3.66 -5.07 6.54
CA PRO A 83 2.71 -5.21 5.44
C PRO A 83 2.48 -3.89 4.68
N MET A 84 3.24 -2.84 4.97
CA MET A 84 3.08 -1.50 4.37
C MET A 84 4.43 -0.81 4.10
N CYS A 85 4.46 0.02 3.06
CA CYS A 85 5.70 0.60 2.57
C CYS A 85 6.37 1.60 3.55
N ALA A 86 5.66 2.62 4.06
CA ALA A 86 6.28 3.62 4.95
C ALA A 86 6.79 3.03 6.28
N PRO A 87 6.03 2.18 7.01
CA PRO A 87 6.54 1.53 8.22
C PRO A 87 7.78 0.67 7.93
N SER A 88 7.78 -0.09 6.84
CA SER A 88 8.95 -0.87 6.40
C SER A 88 10.16 0.00 6.10
N ARG A 89 9.99 1.11 5.39
CA ARG A 89 11.07 2.07 5.09
C ARG A 89 11.62 2.71 6.36
N ALA A 90 10.76 2.99 7.35
CA ALA A 90 11.18 3.56 8.62
C ALA A 90 12.05 2.57 9.40
N MET A 91 11.61 1.30 9.47
CA MET A 91 12.38 0.22 10.10
C MET A 91 13.69 -0.06 9.37
N LEU A 92 13.67 -0.12 8.03
CA LEU A 92 14.84 -0.30 7.18
C LEU A 92 15.90 0.78 7.41
N MET A 93 15.47 2.04 7.45
CA MET A 93 16.38 3.18 7.57
C MET A 93 16.89 3.40 8.99
N THR A 94 16.23 2.88 10.03
CA THR A 94 16.56 3.24 11.43
C THR A 94 16.99 2.06 12.29
N GLY A 95 16.59 0.85 11.93
CA GLY A 95 16.68 -0.36 12.75
C GLY A 95 15.77 -0.35 13.98
N LEU A 96 14.86 0.62 14.07
CA LEU A 96 13.86 0.72 15.13
C LEU A 96 12.54 0.09 14.69
N ASP A 97 11.63 -0.17 15.64
CA ASP A 97 10.22 -0.44 15.35
C ASP A 97 9.57 0.79 14.70
N SER A 98 8.62 0.57 13.79
CA SER A 98 7.93 1.63 13.04
C SER A 98 7.21 2.63 13.94
N HIS A 99 6.64 2.19 15.07
CA HIS A 99 5.99 3.06 16.05
C HIS A 99 6.98 4.01 16.72
N MET A 100 8.12 3.46 17.13
CA MET A 100 9.20 4.21 17.77
C MET A 100 9.88 5.16 16.77
N ALA A 101 9.84 4.82 15.48
CA ALA A 101 10.31 5.67 14.40
C ALA A 101 9.32 6.77 13.99
N GLY A 102 8.09 6.80 14.51
CA GLY A 102 7.06 7.81 14.17
C GLY A 102 6.18 7.48 12.95
N VAL A 103 6.32 6.27 12.40
CA VAL A 103 5.69 5.83 11.14
C VAL A 103 4.99 4.48 11.34
N ALA A 104 4.18 4.34 12.38
CA ALA A 104 3.41 3.12 12.69
C ALA A 104 2.42 2.74 11.59
N ASN A 105 1.93 3.74 10.85
CA ASN A 105 0.92 3.56 9.82
C ASN A 105 1.11 4.58 8.67
N LEU A 106 0.50 4.28 7.54
CA LEU A 106 0.30 5.18 6.42
C LEU A 106 -0.68 6.29 6.80
N PRO A 107 -0.36 7.59 6.59
CA PRO A 107 -1.32 8.69 6.76
C PRO A 107 -2.69 8.44 6.12
N GLU A 108 -2.69 7.72 5.00
CA GLU A 108 -3.83 7.34 4.18
C GLU A 108 -4.78 6.38 4.87
N SER A 109 -4.26 5.52 5.74
CA SER A 109 -5.02 4.51 6.47
C SER A 109 -5.15 4.85 7.97
N THR A 110 -4.45 5.89 8.46
CA THR A 110 -4.52 6.32 9.86
C THR A 110 -5.94 6.84 10.21
N PRO A 111 -6.63 6.22 11.19
CA PRO A 111 -7.93 6.68 11.62
C PRO A 111 -7.80 8.02 12.35
N PRO A 112 -8.85 8.86 12.35
CA PRO A 112 -8.80 10.20 12.96
C PRO A 112 -8.31 10.21 14.41
N ALA A 113 -8.65 9.19 15.20
CA ALA A 113 -8.25 9.08 16.61
C ALA A 113 -6.74 8.90 16.82
N HIS A 114 -5.99 8.49 15.78
CA HIS A 114 -4.55 8.22 15.88
C HIS A 114 -3.69 9.35 15.29
N ARG A 115 -4.24 10.24 14.46
CA ARG A 115 -3.47 11.23 13.68
C ARG A 115 -2.57 12.14 14.52
N ASP A 116 -3.00 12.49 15.72
CA ASP A 116 -2.26 13.36 16.63
C ASP A 116 -1.28 12.61 17.55
N LEU A 117 -1.23 11.28 17.46
CA LEU A 117 -0.34 10.47 18.28
C LEU A 117 1.09 10.49 17.72
N PRO A 118 2.14 10.53 18.57
CA PRO A 118 3.53 10.61 18.11
C PRO A 118 3.97 9.50 17.15
N ALA A 119 3.47 8.27 17.36
CA ALA A 119 3.83 7.11 16.53
C ALA A 119 3.17 7.11 15.14
N TYR A 120 2.14 7.93 14.91
CA TYR A 120 1.27 7.88 13.72
C TYR A 120 1.36 9.15 12.88
N GLN A 121 2.47 9.89 12.99
CA GLN A 121 2.68 11.16 12.31
C GLN A 121 2.98 11.01 10.82
N GLY A 122 3.35 9.80 10.37
CA GLY A 122 3.69 9.52 8.97
C GLY A 122 5.03 10.11 8.53
N ARG A 123 5.88 10.46 9.49
CA ARG A 123 7.23 11.01 9.29
C ARG A 123 8.17 10.53 10.39
N LEU A 124 9.47 10.54 10.13
CA LEU A 124 10.44 10.14 11.14
C LEU A 124 10.32 11.02 12.39
N ALA A 125 10.23 10.37 13.55
CA ALA A 125 10.13 11.06 14.83
C ALA A 125 11.39 11.91 15.11
N GLN A 126 11.21 13.00 15.85
CA GLN A 126 12.30 13.91 16.16
C GLN A 126 13.44 13.18 16.89
N GLY A 127 14.66 13.34 16.40
CA GLY A 127 15.86 12.73 17.00
C GLY A 127 16.13 11.28 16.55
N VAL A 128 15.24 10.68 15.74
CA VAL A 128 15.51 9.39 15.11
C VAL A 128 16.51 9.56 13.98
N GLU A 129 17.70 8.99 14.15
CA GLU A 129 18.73 8.99 13.12
C GLU A 129 18.50 7.84 12.12
N THR A 130 18.86 8.04 10.86
CA THR A 130 18.88 6.98 9.84
C THR A 130 20.25 6.29 9.78
N VAL A 131 20.33 5.18 9.06
CA VAL A 131 21.57 4.50 8.70
C VAL A 131 22.45 5.41 7.85
N ALA A 132 21.85 6.23 6.98
CA ALA A 132 22.56 7.24 6.20
C ALA A 132 23.24 8.28 7.10
N THR A 133 22.53 8.83 8.10
CA THR A 133 23.12 9.77 9.07
C THR A 133 24.32 9.16 9.80
N ARG A 134 24.20 7.89 10.22
CA ARG A 134 25.26 7.17 10.94
C ARG A 134 26.47 6.87 10.04
N LEU A 135 26.24 6.40 8.82
CA LEU A 135 27.29 6.13 7.83
C LEU A 135 28.01 7.42 7.39
N LYS A 136 27.26 8.51 7.16
CA LYS A 136 27.81 9.84 6.86
C LYS A 136 28.74 10.34 7.96
N ARG A 137 28.34 10.18 9.23
CA ARG A 137 29.20 10.49 10.39
C ARG A 137 30.48 9.64 10.41
N ALA A 138 30.43 8.42 9.89
CA ALA A 138 31.58 7.53 9.75
C ALA A 138 32.42 7.78 8.49
N GLY A 139 32.11 8.80 7.70
CA GLY A 139 32.86 9.24 6.53
C GLY A 139 32.37 8.68 5.20
N TYR A 140 31.21 8.04 5.15
CA TYR A 140 30.60 7.64 3.88
C TYR A 140 30.02 8.84 3.14
N ARG A 141 30.14 8.83 1.82
CA ARG A 141 29.29 9.64 0.94
C ARG A 141 27.92 8.98 0.86
N THR A 142 26.85 9.75 0.83
CA THR A 142 25.48 9.22 0.96
C THR A 142 24.58 9.72 -0.15
N TYR A 143 23.98 8.79 -0.89
CA TYR A 143 23.20 9.08 -2.08
C TYR A 143 21.84 8.40 -2.03
N MET A 144 20.81 9.09 -2.51
CA MET A 144 19.48 8.51 -2.68
C MET A 144 18.89 8.87 -4.05
N ALA A 145 18.22 7.93 -4.69
CA ALA A 145 17.37 8.22 -5.85
C ALA A 145 16.08 7.36 -5.78
N GLY A 146 14.91 7.99 -5.62
CA GLY A 146 13.62 7.31 -5.71
C GLY A 146 12.62 7.67 -4.61
N LYS A 147 11.74 6.72 -4.26
CA LYS A 147 10.65 6.93 -3.30
C LYS A 147 11.18 7.04 -1.85
N TRP A 148 10.88 8.15 -1.19
CA TRP A 148 11.22 8.40 0.20
C TRP A 148 10.16 7.86 1.16
N HIS A 149 8.96 8.45 1.12
CA HIS A 149 7.79 8.03 1.88
C HIS A 149 8.01 7.97 3.42
N LEU A 150 8.80 8.90 3.96
CA LEU A 150 9.09 9.01 5.40
C LEU A 150 8.87 10.43 5.95
N GLY A 151 7.94 11.16 5.32
CA GLY A 151 7.56 12.52 5.65
C GLY A 151 7.54 13.42 4.42
N HIS A 152 7.01 14.64 4.57
CA HIS A 152 6.74 15.54 3.45
C HIS A 152 7.27 16.95 3.71
N GLY A 153 7.95 17.51 2.70
CA GLY A 153 8.41 18.89 2.74
C GLY A 153 9.62 19.17 3.66
N PRO A 154 9.95 20.47 3.86
CA PRO A 154 11.22 20.86 4.47
C PRO A 154 11.44 20.27 5.87
N GLY A 155 12.60 19.64 6.07
CA GLY A 155 12.97 19.00 7.33
C GLY A 155 12.64 17.51 7.43
N ASP A 156 11.78 17.01 6.54
CA ASP A 156 11.39 15.59 6.47
C ASP A 156 11.96 14.89 5.22
N LEU A 157 12.67 15.61 4.34
CA LEU A 157 13.26 15.10 3.10
C LEU A 157 14.65 14.45 3.31
N PRO A 158 15.15 13.61 2.37
CA PRO A 158 16.40 12.87 2.55
C PRO A 158 17.64 13.71 2.92
N ASP A 159 17.73 14.96 2.46
CA ASP A 159 18.81 15.89 2.77
C ASP A 159 18.89 16.22 4.29
N ALA A 160 17.74 16.25 4.97
CA ALA A 160 17.66 16.39 6.42
C ALA A 160 17.99 15.09 7.18
N HIS A 161 17.97 13.95 6.49
CA HIS A 161 18.13 12.61 7.05
C HIS A 161 19.42 11.91 6.63
N GLY A 162 20.46 12.71 6.37
CA GLY A 162 21.82 12.22 6.25
C GLY A 162 22.27 11.86 4.84
N PHE A 163 21.51 12.20 3.80
CA PHE A 163 21.95 12.06 2.41
C PHE A 163 22.66 13.34 1.92
N ASP A 164 23.80 13.19 1.23
CA ASP A 164 24.57 14.28 0.63
C ASP A 164 23.98 14.74 -0.69
N ARG A 165 23.52 13.79 -1.50
CA ARG A 165 22.76 14.03 -2.74
C ARG A 165 21.50 13.17 -2.74
N SER A 166 20.39 13.72 -3.20
CA SER A 166 19.13 13.00 -3.30
C SER A 166 18.26 13.49 -4.45
N PHE A 167 17.67 12.56 -5.19
CA PHE A 167 16.52 12.81 -6.06
C PHE A 167 15.33 12.01 -5.53
N ALA A 168 14.36 12.67 -4.92
CA ALA A 168 13.37 12.02 -4.07
C ALA A 168 11.93 12.32 -4.49
N LEU A 169 11.11 11.27 -4.52
CA LEU A 169 9.66 11.38 -4.50
C LEU A 169 9.20 11.24 -3.05
N ASP A 170 8.62 12.30 -2.47
CA ASP A 170 8.18 12.26 -1.07
C ASP A 170 6.79 11.64 -0.87
N ALA A 171 6.08 11.32 -1.95
CA ALA A 171 4.75 10.70 -1.96
C ALA A 171 4.74 9.18 -1.72
N THR A 172 3.53 8.63 -1.54
CA THR A 172 3.24 7.17 -1.44
C THR A 172 3.61 6.39 -2.69
N GLY A 173 3.78 7.05 -3.84
CA GLY A 173 4.01 6.46 -5.14
C GLY A 173 3.91 7.54 -6.21
N GLY A 174 4.06 7.18 -7.48
CA GLY A 174 4.03 8.14 -8.58
C GLY A 174 3.80 7.47 -9.92
N ASP A 175 3.41 8.26 -10.92
CA ASP A 175 3.42 7.82 -12.31
C ASP A 175 4.86 7.55 -12.77
N ASN A 176 5.05 6.55 -13.63
CA ASN A 176 6.38 6.15 -14.08
C ASN A 176 6.85 6.93 -15.31
N TRP A 177 6.03 7.82 -15.87
CA TRP A 177 6.31 8.57 -17.10
C TRP A 177 6.26 10.08 -16.91
N ASP A 178 5.53 10.61 -15.92
CA ASP A 178 5.50 12.04 -15.63
C ASP A 178 5.04 12.39 -14.19
N GLU A 179 4.76 13.68 -13.95
CA GLU A 179 4.39 14.21 -12.63
C GLU A 179 2.90 14.09 -12.31
N ARG A 180 2.09 13.39 -13.11
CA ARG A 180 0.65 13.28 -12.85
C ARG A 180 0.39 12.61 -11.50
N SER A 181 -0.71 13.03 -10.88
CA SER A 181 -1.16 12.44 -9.63
C SER A 181 -1.80 11.09 -9.91
N TYR A 182 -1.19 10.03 -9.38
CA TYR A 182 -1.70 8.67 -9.50
C TYR A 182 -2.75 8.33 -8.42
N PHE A 183 -2.84 9.15 -7.38
CA PHE A 183 -3.67 8.89 -6.20
C PHE A 183 -4.29 10.19 -5.65
N PRO A 184 -5.57 10.20 -5.25
CA PRO A 184 -6.32 11.41 -4.91
C PRO A 184 -5.97 11.97 -3.53
N LEU A 185 -4.67 12.19 -3.28
CA LEU A 185 -4.10 12.85 -2.11
C LEU A 185 -3.14 13.97 -2.50
N TYR A 186 -2.67 13.92 -3.74
CA TYR A 186 -1.71 14.87 -4.29
C TYR A 186 -2.34 15.58 -5.49
N GLU A 187 -2.02 16.85 -5.67
CA GLU A 187 -2.36 17.58 -6.90
C GLU A 187 -1.48 17.10 -8.08
N ARG A 188 -0.21 16.82 -7.79
CA ARG A 188 0.81 16.24 -8.70
C ARG A 188 1.83 15.46 -7.87
N SER A 189 2.57 14.57 -8.50
CA SER A 189 3.64 13.80 -7.86
C SER A 189 4.79 14.74 -7.45
N PRO A 190 5.10 14.88 -6.14
CA PRO A 190 6.05 15.87 -5.64
C PRO A 190 7.50 15.34 -5.65
N TRP A 191 8.29 15.82 -6.60
CA TRP A 191 9.71 15.49 -6.74
C TRP A 191 10.61 16.58 -6.16
N PHE A 192 11.73 16.17 -5.58
CA PHE A 192 12.73 17.05 -4.99
C PHE A 192 14.15 16.60 -5.35
N GLU A 193 15.04 17.56 -5.56
CA GLU A 193 16.47 17.35 -5.64
C GLU A 193 17.14 18.16 -4.53
N ASP A 194 17.89 17.48 -3.65
CA ASP A 194 18.61 18.08 -2.52
C ASP A 194 17.75 19.06 -1.69
N GLY A 195 16.55 18.58 -1.32
CA GLY A 195 15.59 19.32 -0.49
C GLY A 195 14.79 20.40 -1.22
N LYS A 196 15.00 20.59 -2.53
CA LYS A 196 14.34 21.63 -3.35
C LYS A 196 13.40 21.01 -4.36
N PRO A 197 12.24 21.62 -4.67
CA PRO A 197 11.34 21.10 -5.70
C PRO A 197 12.07 20.91 -7.03
N ALA A 198 11.89 19.73 -7.63
CA ALA A 198 12.47 19.33 -8.91
C ALA A 198 11.37 19.04 -9.92
N THR A 199 11.73 19.05 -11.20
CA THR A 199 10.83 18.69 -12.31
C THR A 199 11.41 17.54 -13.11
N LEU A 200 10.54 16.73 -13.70
CA LEU A 200 10.95 15.59 -14.51
C LEU A 200 11.30 16.00 -15.96
N PRO A 201 12.26 15.33 -16.61
CA PRO A 201 12.53 15.52 -18.03
C PRO A 201 11.38 14.97 -18.90
N THR A 202 11.32 15.37 -20.17
CA THR A 202 10.22 14.99 -21.08
C THR A 202 10.20 13.52 -21.48
N ASP A 203 11.36 12.85 -21.40
CA ASP A 203 11.58 11.44 -21.73
C ASP A 203 11.74 10.58 -20.47
N PHE A 204 11.22 11.03 -19.34
CA PHE A 204 11.29 10.33 -18.07
C PHE A 204 10.67 8.93 -18.14
N TYR A 205 11.44 7.94 -17.70
CA TYR A 205 10.93 6.67 -17.18
C TYR A 205 11.55 6.43 -15.82
N SER A 206 10.75 6.15 -14.80
CA SER A 206 11.20 6.14 -13.40
C SER A 206 12.45 5.29 -13.16
N SER A 207 12.44 4.01 -13.53
CA SER A 207 13.54 3.09 -13.24
C SER A 207 14.83 3.46 -13.98
N GLU A 208 14.71 3.97 -15.20
CA GLU A 208 15.85 4.46 -16.00
C GLU A 208 16.46 5.70 -15.36
N PHE A 209 15.62 6.72 -15.11
CA PHE A 209 16.06 8.02 -14.64
C PHE A 209 16.69 7.94 -13.24
N LEU A 210 16.09 7.17 -12.33
CA LEU A 210 16.62 7.00 -10.97
C LEU A 210 18.01 6.34 -10.97
N VAL A 211 18.23 5.36 -11.85
CA VAL A 211 19.55 4.75 -12.04
C VAL A 211 20.53 5.76 -12.62
N ASP A 212 20.12 6.57 -13.59
CA ASP A 212 20.98 7.59 -14.19
C ASP A 212 21.42 8.65 -13.17
N GLN A 213 20.51 9.09 -12.29
CA GLN A 213 20.84 9.96 -11.16
C GLN A 213 21.88 9.30 -10.24
N MET A 214 21.67 8.02 -9.87
CA MET A 214 22.59 7.31 -8.99
C MET A 214 23.98 7.13 -9.61
N ILE A 215 24.06 6.77 -10.89
CA ILE A 215 25.32 6.69 -11.65
C ILE A 215 26.01 8.06 -11.66
N GLY A 216 25.25 9.14 -11.89
CA GLY A 216 25.75 10.52 -11.82
C GLY A 216 26.35 10.85 -10.46
N TYR A 217 25.62 10.59 -9.37
CA TYR A 217 26.08 10.89 -8.01
C TYR A 217 27.33 10.10 -7.60
N ILE A 218 27.40 8.81 -7.97
CA ILE A 218 28.59 7.99 -7.73
C ILE A 218 29.77 8.49 -8.58
N GLY A 219 29.52 8.84 -9.85
CA GLY A 219 30.51 9.38 -10.78
C GLY A 219 31.09 10.73 -10.35
N ASP A 220 30.25 11.66 -9.86
CA ASP A 220 30.68 12.96 -9.33
C ASP A 220 31.63 12.82 -8.14
N GLY A 221 31.48 11.76 -7.36
CA GLY A 221 32.38 11.43 -6.25
C GLY A 221 33.54 10.52 -6.64
N SER A 222 33.73 10.20 -7.93
CA SER A 222 34.84 9.35 -8.38
C SER A 222 36.20 9.98 -8.07
N GLY A 223 37.17 9.15 -7.69
CA GLY A 223 38.50 9.60 -7.25
C GLY A 223 38.60 10.04 -5.78
N GLN A 224 37.48 10.08 -5.04
CA GLN A 224 37.51 10.20 -3.59
C GLN A 224 37.74 8.83 -2.95
N ALA A 225 38.66 8.74 -1.98
CA ALA A 225 38.97 7.49 -1.27
C ALA A 225 37.85 7.03 -0.29
N ALA A 226 36.87 7.88 -0.02
CA ALA A 226 35.77 7.57 0.89
C ALA A 226 34.73 6.64 0.23
N PRO A 227 34.27 5.58 0.94
CA PRO A 227 33.22 4.70 0.43
C PRO A 227 31.89 5.45 0.33
N PHE A 228 30.93 4.87 -0.40
CA PHE A 228 29.58 5.43 -0.52
C PHE A 228 28.49 4.48 -0.01
N PHE A 229 27.39 5.06 0.43
CA PHE A 229 26.10 4.40 0.67
C PHE A 229 25.09 4.96 -0.34
N ALA A 230 24.68 4.11 -1.27
CA ALA A 230 23.71 4.40 -2.31
C ALA A 230 22.40 3.68 -2.00
N TYR A 231 21.34 4.44 -1.76
CA TYR A 231 19.98 3.93 -1.56
C TYR A 231 19.14 4.19 -2.81
N LEU A 232 18.68 3.12 -3.45
CA LEU A 232 17.89 3.17 -4.69
C LEU A 232 16.51 2.54 -4.45
N PRO A 233 15.58 3.26 -3.79
CA PRO A 233 14.21 2.82 -3.61
C PRO A 233 13.35 3.09 -4.85
N PHE A 234 13.17 2.08 -5.68
CA PHE A 234 12.38 2.20 -6.89
C PHE A 234 10.90 2.49 -6.58
N LEU A 235 10.21 3.07 -7.58
CA LEU A 235 8.74 3.07 -7.65
C LEU A 235 8.24 1.72 -8.17
N ALA A 236 9.06 1.02 -8.96
CA ALA A 236 8.73 -0.30 -9.46
C ALA A 236 8.65 -1.30 -8.30
N ILE A 237 7.60 -2.13 -8.22
CA ILE A 237 6.53 -2.38 -9.21
C ILE A 237 5.14 -1.89 -8.75
N HIS A 238 5.11 -0.87 -7.91
CA HIS A 238 3.89 -0.27 -7.34
C HIS A 238 2.95 0.28 -8.42
N ILE A 239 1.65 0.34 -8.11
CA ILE A 239 0.64 0.97 -8.97
C ILE A 239 0.94 2.47 -9.19
N PRO A 240 0.63 3.03 -10.37
CA PRO A 240 0.10 2.36 -11.56
C PRO A 240 1.16 1.49 -12.22
N VAL A 241 0.81 0.24 -12.54
CA VAL A 241 1.77 -0.64 -13.22
C VAL A 241 1.95 -0.18 -14.65
N GLN A 242 3.18 0.22 -14.98
CA GLN A 242 3.53 0.87 -16.24
C GLN A 242 4.95 0.49 -16.64
N ALA A 243 5.16 0.15 -17.91
CA ALA A 243 6.46 -0.29 -18.41
C ALA A 243 6.63 0.01 -19.90
N PRO A 244 7.88 0.18 -20.38
CA PRO A 244 8.13 0.26 -21.80
C PRO A 244 7.66 -1.02 -22.50
N GLU A 245 6.93 -0.85 -23.59
CA GLU A 245 6.25 -1.94 -24.31
C GLU A 245 7.20 -3.10 -24.71
N ALA A 246 8.47 -2.80 -24.97
CA ALA A 246 9.48 -3.80 -25.32
C ALA A 246 9.71 -4.85 -24.21
N PHE A 247 9.53 -4.48 -22.94
CA PHE A 247 9.60 -5.42 -21.81
C PHE A 247 8.28 -6.18 -21.64
N VAL A 248 7.14 -5.50 -21.82
CA VAL A 248 5.80 -6.09 -21.64
C VAL A 248 5.52 -7.23 -22.64
N ARG A 249 5.90 -7.04 -23.92
CA ARG A 249 5.60 -8.01 -25.00
C ARG A 249 6.14 -9.41 -24.74
N LYS A 250 7.19 -9.55 -23.94
CA LYS A 250 7.80 -10.84 -23.58
C LYS A 250 6.84 -11.72 -22.76
N TYR A 251 5.87 -11.11 -22.09
CA TYR A 251 4.99 -11.77 -21.11
C TYR A 251 3.53 -11.95 -21.58
N GLU A 252 3.17 -11.54 -22.80
CA GLU A 252 1.78 -11.59 -23.29
C GLU A 252 1.17 -13.00 -23.34
N ALA A 253 2.00 -14.02 -23.47
CA ALA A 253 1.57 -15.41 -23.45
C ALA A 253 1.62 -16.03 -22.04
N THR A 254 2.47 -15.51 -21.16
CA THR A 254 2.84 -16.12 -19.87
C THR A 254 1.65 -16.25 -18.92
N TYR A 255 0.75 -15.27 -18.93
CA TYR A 255 -0.30 -15.13 -17.91
C TYR A 255 -1.70 -15.57 -18.37
N ARG A 256 -1.81 -16.23 -19.53
CA ARG A 256 -3.11 -16.66 -20.09
C ARG A 256 -3.81 -17.75 -19.29
N ASP A 257 -3.05 -18.58 -18.58
CA ASP A 257 -3.60 -19.67 -17.75
C ASP A 257 -4.18 -19.18 -16.41
N GLY A 258 -3.98 -17.90 -16.08
CA GLY A 258 -4.53 -17.28 -14.89
C GLY A 258 -3.75 -17.50 -13.59
N TRP A 259 -4.19 -16.78 -12.55
CA TRP A 259 -3.53 -16.77 -11.24
C TRP A 259 -3.51 -18.12 -10.55
N THR A 260 -4.53 -18.98 -10.69
CA THR A 260 -4.54 -20.29 -10.02
C THR A 260 -3.42 -21.19 -10.50
N ALA A 261 -3.21 -21.27 -11.82
CA ALA A 261 -2.07 -21.99 -12.40
C ALA A 261 -0.74 -21.32 -12.04
N GLN A 262 -0.71 -19.99 -12.04
CA GLN A 262 0.49 -19.23 -11.71
C GLN A 262 0.94 -19.43 -10.25
N ARG A 263 0.02 -19.47 -9.30
CA ARG A 263 0.30 -19.78 -7.88
C ARG A 263 1.07 -21.10 -7.77
N GLU A 264 0.60 -22.15 -8.43
CA GLU A 264 1.28 -23.45 -8.38
C GLU A 264 2.65 -23.41 -9.08
N ARG A 265 2.78 -22.71 -10.21
CA ARG A 265 4.09 -22.52 -10.87
C ARG A 265 5.10 -21.81 -9.95
N ARG A 266 4.67 -20.78 -9.22
CA ARG A 266 5.49 -20.04 -8.24
C ARG A 266 5.89 -20.90 -7.05
N ARG A 267 4.95 -21.67 -6.47
CA ARG A 267 5.28 -22.64 -5.40
C ARG A 267 6.31 -23.66 -5.88
N GLN A 268 6.10 -24.26 -7.06
CA GLN A 268 7.08 -25.19 -7.64
C GLN A 268 8.42 -24.51 -7.92
N GLY A 269 8.42 -23.23 -8.30
CA GLY A 269 9.63 -22.42 -8.43
C GLY A 269 10.41 -22.30 -7.12
N ALA A 270 9.73 -21.91 -6.04
CA ALA A 270 10.33 -21.82 -4.71
C ALA A 270 10.85 -23.17 -4.19
N VAL A 271 10.21 -24.29 -4.56
CA VAL A 271 10.73 -25.64 -4.30
C VAL A 271 12.01 -25.90 -5.11
N ARG A 272 12.01 -25.58 -6.41
CA ARG A 272 13.20 -25.78 -7.28
C ARG A 272 14.41 -24.97 -6.81
N THR A 273 14.20 -23.79 -6.24
CA THR A 273 15.27 -22.93 -5.72
C THR A 273 15.72 -23.28 -4.31
N GLY A 274 15.06 -24.24 -3.64
CA GLY A 274 15.39 -24.73 -2.30
C GLY A 274 14.98 -23.80 -1.16
N LEU A 275 14.11 -22.82 -1.44
CA LEU A 275 13.62 -21.84 -0.47
C LEU A 275 12.51 -22.42 0.43
N ILE A 276 11.72 -23.34 -0.09
CA ILE A 276 10.66 -24.06 0.64
C ILE A 276 10.77 -25.57 0.41
N GLY A 277 10.11 -26.37 1.26
CA GLY A 277 10.03 -27.81 1.11
C GLY A 277 9.06 -28.24 0.01
N ALA A 278 9.26 -29.41 -0.59
CA ALA A 278 8.38 -29.94 -1.63
C ALA A 278 6.91 -30.10 -1.17
N ASP A 279 6.75 -30.47 0.10
CA ASP A 279 5.46 -30.69 0.77
C ASP A 279 4.86 -29.41 1.38
N THR A 280 5.50 -28.25 1.18
CA THR A 280 4.96 -26.97 1.67
C THR A 280 3.57 -26.72 1.07
N PRO A 281 2.53 -26.57 1.90
CA PRO A 281 1.17 -26.39 1.43
C PRO A 281 0.98 -24.96 0.89
N MET A 282 0.02 -24.82 -0.04
CA MET A 282 -0.37 -23.54 -0.61
C MET A 282 -1.33 -22.82 0.34
N GLY A 283 -1.05 -21.57 0.69
CA GLY A 283 -1.96 -20.72 1.44
C GLY A 283 -3.35 -20.63 0.78
N PRO A 284 -4.42 -20.39 1.55
CA PRO A 284 -5.75 -20.24 0.95
C PRO A 284 -5.79 -19.05 -0.02
N PRO A 285 -6.52 -19.13 -1.14
CA PRO A 285 -6.80 -17.94 -1.94
C PRO A 285 -7.57 -16.90 -1.10
N PRO A 286 -7.46 -15.61 -1.42
CA PRO A 286 -8.26 -14.59 -0.76
C PRO A 286 -9.76 -14.89 -0.93
N ARG A 287 -10.54 -14.67 0.13
CA ARG A 287 -12.00 -14.85 0.08
C ARG A 287 -12.60 -13.90 -0.97
N ASN A 288 -13.75 -14.19 -1.56
CA ASN A 288 -14.47 -13.28 -2.47
C ASN A 288 -13.71 -12.79 -3.72
N VAL A 289 -12.55 -13.35 -4.05
CA VAL A 289 -11.91 -13.18 -5.37
C VAL A 289 -12.50 -14.23 -6.31
N ALA A 290 -12.94 -13.81 -7.49
CA ALA A 290 -13.47 -14.73 -8.48
C ALA A 290 -12.39 -15.74 -8.91
N GLU A 291 -12.78 -16.98 -9.21
CA GLU A 291 -11.87 -17.92 -9.87
C GLU A 291 -11.58 -17.45 -11.30
N TRP A 292 -10.37 -17.73 -11.81
CA TRP A 292 -9.96 -17.30 -13.16
C TRP A 292 -10.96 -17.71 -14.24
N ASN A 293 -11.44 -18.96 -14.17
CA ASN A 293 -12.38 -19.54 -15.15
C ASN A 293 -13.81 -18.97 -15.05
N ALA A 294 -14.12 -18.19 -14.01
CA ALA A 294 -15.40 -17.51 -13.86
C ALA A 294 -15.42 -16.13 -14.54
N LEU A 295 -14.25 -15.61 -14.95
CA LEU A 295 -14.15 -14.34 -15.68
C LEU A 295 -14.63 -14.48 -17.13
N SER A 296 -15.11 -13.38 -17.73
CA SER A 296 -15.33 -13.33 -19.17
C SER A 296 -13.98 -13.33 -19.92
N PRO A 297 -13.94 -13.75 -21.20
CA PRO A 297 -12.72 -13.73 -22.00
C PRO A 297 -12.05 -12.35 -22.05
N GLU A 298 -12.83 -11.27 -22.08
CA GLU A 298 -12.32 -9.89 -22.08
C GLU A 298 -11.67 -9.54 -20.74
N ALA A 299 -12.28 -9.95 -19.63
CA ALA A 299 -11.72 -9.75 -18.29
C ALA A 299 -10.44 -10.57 -18.07
N GLN A 300 -10.37 -11.80 -18.59
CA GLN A 300 -9.15 -12.61 -18.58
C GLN A 300 -8.03 -11.97 -19.38
N ALA A 301 -8.32 -11.49 -20.60
CA ALA A 301 -7.34 -10.81 -21.44
C ALA A 301 -6.77 -9.55 -20.76
N LEU A 302 -7.67 -8.75 -20.17
CA LEU A 302 -7.30 -7.53 -19.44
C LEU A 302 -6.43 -7.84 -18.22
N ALA A 303 -6.83 -8.83 -17.41
CA ALA A 303 -6.06 -9.25 -16.24
C ALA A 303 -4.70 -9.84 -16.63
N ALA A 304 -4.62 -10.66 -17.67
CA ALA A 304 -3.35 -11.21 -18.16
C ALA A 304 -2.42 -10.09 -18.66
N ARG A 305 -2.97 -9.07 -19.34
CA ARG A 305 -2.21 -7.89 -19.77
C ARG A 305 -1.70 -7.08 -18.57
N SER A 306 -2.51 -6.87 -17.53
CA SER A 306 -2.05 -6.21 -16.29
C SER A 306 -0.82 -6.89 -15.69
N MET A 307 -0.85 -8.23 -15.59
CA MET A 307 0.29 -8.98 -15.05
C MET A 307 1.50 -8.96 -15.99
N ALA A 308 1.29 -8.99 -17.32
CA ALA A 308 2.38 -8.83 -18.29
C ALA A 308 3.08 -7.46 -18.15
N ILE A 309 2.33 -6.40 -17.87
CA ILE A 309 2.89 -5.06 -17.63
C ILE A 309 3.67 -5.03 -16.33
N ASN A 310 3.14 -5.59 -15.25
CA ASN A 310 3.83 -5.69 -13.97
C ASN A 310 5.15 -6.48 -14.08
N ALA A 311 5.15 -7.61 -14.81
CA ALA A 311 6.36 -8.35 -15.12
C ALA A 311 7.37 -7.57 -15.97
N GLY A 312 6.88 -6.87 -17.01
CA GLY A 312 7.70 -5.98 -17.83
C GLY A 312 8.29 -4.81 -17.03
N MET A 313 7.57 -4.31 -16.03
CA MET A 313 8.03 -3.25 -15.14
C MET A 313 9.18 -3.74 -14.24
N LEU A 314 9.06 -4.94 -13.68
CA LEU A 314 10.13 -5.56 -12.89
C LEU A 314 11.37 -5.85 -13.74
N GLU A 315 11.20 -6.39 -14.95
CA GLU A 315 12.32 -6.65 -15.84
C GLU A 315 13.00 -5.35 -16.29
N ALA A 316 12.24 -4.29 -16.58
CA ALA A 316 12.80 -2.97 -16.90
C ALA A 316 13.62 -2.42 -15.72
N MET A 317 13.11 -2.54 -14.50
CA MET A 317 13.85 -2.16 -13.29
C MET A 317 15.16 -2.96 -13.13
N ASP A 318 15.12 -4.29 -13.27
CA ASP A 318 16.34 -5.13 -13.20
C ASP A 318 17.34 -4.79 -14.32
N HIS A 319 16.86 -4.51 -15.53
CA HIS A 319 17.68 -4.08 -16.65
C HIS A 319 18.44 -2.79 -16.33
N HIS A 320 17.75 -1.76 -15.84
CA HIS A 320 18.41 -0.50 -15.48
C HIS A 320 19.31 -0.67 -14.25
N PHE A 321 18.92 -1.46 -13.25
CA PHE A 321 19.82 -1.81 -12.16
C PHE A 321 21.12 -2.48 -12.66
N GLY A 322 21.03 -3.32 -13.69
CA GLY A 322 22.20 -3.87 -14.40
C GLY A 322 23.17 -2.80 -14.91
N ARG A 323 22.68 -1.66 -15.40
CA ARG A 323 23.53 -0.52 -15.84
C ARG A 323 24.36 0.05 -14.69
N LEU A 324 23.78 0.16 -13.50
CA LEU A 324 24.51 0.60 -12.30
C LEU A 324 25.60 -0.42 -11.93
N VAL A 325 25.27 -1.71 -11.95
CA VAL A 325 26.23 -2.78 -11.69
C VAL A 325 27.39 -2.75 -12.70
N ASP A 326 27.10 -2.55 -13.98
CA ASP A 326 28.11 -2.44 -15.03
C ASP A 326 28.98 -1.18 -14.87
N HIS A 327 28.39 -0.06 -14.46
CA HIS A 327 29.16 1.14 -14.11
C HIS A 327 30.14 0.89 -12.95
N LEU A 328 29.71 0.18 -11.91
CA LEU A 328 30.58 -0.20 -10.79
C LEU A 328 31.70 -1.15 -11.22
N ARG A 329 31.45 -2.05 -12.19
CA ARG A 329 32.51 -2.89 -12.79
C ARG A 329 33.51 -2.05 -13.57
N ALA A 330 33.02 -1.17 -14.44
CA ALA A 330 33.84 -0.30 -15.27
C ALA A 330 34.72 0.67 -14.46
N THR A 331 34.26 1.06 -13.27
CA THR A 331 34.99 1.94 -12.34
C THR A 331 35.81 1.19 -11.29
N GLY A 332 35.83 -0.15 -11.31
CA GLY A 332 36.58 -0.98 -10.36
C GLY A 332 36.01 -1.02 -8.94
N GLN A 333 34.79 -0.53 -8.73
CA GLN A 333 34.13 -0.46 -7.42
C GLN A 333 33.29 -1.71 -7.10
N TYR A 334 32.97 -2.53 -8.11
CA TYR A 334 32.07 -3.69 -7.99
C TYR A 334 32.50 -4.73 -6.95
N ASP A 335 33.80 -5.07 -6.92
CA ASP A 335 34.27 -6.15 -6.05
C ASP A 335 34.24 -5.78 -4.56
N ASN A 336 34.41 -4.50 -4.25
CA ASN A 336 34.31 -3.94 -2.90
C ASN A 336 32.94 -3.28 -2.61
N THR A 337 31.87 -3.75 -3.28
CA THR A 337 30.50 -3.26 -3.02
C THR A 337 29.64 -4.35 -2.40
N LEU A 338 29.02 -4.03 -1.26
CA LEU A 338 27.92 -4.78 -0.67
C LEU A 338 26.59 -4.38 -1.34
N PHE A 339 25.95 -5.32 -1.99
CA PHE A 339 24.60 -5.22 -2.53
C PHE A 339 23.60 -5.81 -1.55
N VAL A 340 22.52 -5.07 -1.28
CA VAL A 340 21.36 -5.54 -0.51
C VAL A 340 20.12 -5.26 -1.33
N ILE A 341 19.38 -6.31 -1.71
CA ILE A 341 18.16 -6.21 -2.53
C ILE A 341 17.02 -6.82 -1.75
N LEU A 342 15.95 -6.06 -1.55
CA LEU A 342 14.76 -6.51 -0.85
C LEU A 342 13.50 -5.82 -1.36
N SER A 343 12.33 -6.32 -0.94
CA SER A 343 11.07 -5.58 -1.06
C SER A 343 10.63 -4.99 0.28
N ASP A 344 9.81 -3.94 0.25
CA ASP A 344 9.28 -3.29 1.45
C ASP A 344 8.03 -3.96 2.01
N ASN A 345 7.28 -4.72 1.23
CA ASN A 345 6.13 -5.50 1.69
C ASN A 345 5.74 -6.54 0.64
N GLY A 346 4.75 -7.39 0.95
CA GLY A 346 4.13 -8.27 -0.03
C GLY A 346 3.45 -7.51 -1.19
N PRO A 347 2.90 -8.23 -2.18
CA PRO A 347 2.41 -7.64 -3.42
C PRO A 347 1.15 -6.78 -3.22
N GLU A 348 0.96 -5.76 -4.05
CA GLU A 348 -0.22 -4.88 -4.01
C GLU A 348 -1.44 -5.54 -4.67
N ALA A 349 -2.55 -5.54 -3.94
CA ALA A 349 -3.81 -6.18 -4.37
C ALA A 349 -4.90 -5.17 -4.76
N GLY A 350 -4.69 -3.88 -4.53
CA GLY A 350 -5.61 -2.82 -4.88
C GLY A 350 -5.95 -2.83 -6.36
N ASP A 351 -7.23 -2.59 -6.66
CA ASP A 351 -7.73 -2.40 -8.03
C ASP A 351 -8.55 -1.10 -8.13
N PRO A 352 -7.90 0.09 -8.10
CA PRO A 352 -8.62 1.36 -8.16
C PRO A 352 -9.41 1.55 -9.46
N VAL A 353 -9.03 0.88 -10.54
CA VAL A 353 -9.72 0.98 -11.83
C VAL A 353 -11.04 0.21 -11.86
N ALA A 354 -11.29 -0.70 -10.92
CA ALA A 354 -12.60 -1.32 -10.73
C ALA A 354 -13.65 -0.31 -10.21
N GLU A 355 -13.22 0.70 -9.45
CA GLU A 355 -14.12 1.63 -8.76
C GLU A 355 -14.62 2.77 -9.66
N PRO A 356 -15.95 2.94 -9.88
CA PRO A 356 -16.48 3.96 -10.79
C PRO A 356 -16.09 5.41 -10.45
N LEU A 357 -16.10 5.76 -9.16
CA LEU A 357 -15.74 7.11 -8.71
C LEU A 357 -14.25 7.39 -8.93
N PHE A 358 -13.40 6.40 -8.65
CA PHE A 358 -11.96 6.50 -8.87
C PHE A 358 -11.64 6.59 -10.37
N ARG A 359 -12.31 5.81 -11.23
CA ARG A 359 -12.19 5.95 -12.69
C ARG A 359 -12.58 7.34 -13.20
N LEU A 360 -13.61 7.96 -12.63
CA LEU A 360 -13.99 9.32 -13.00
C LEU A 360 -12.89 10.31 -12.61
N TRP A 361 -12.29 10.13 -11.44
CA TRP A 361 -11.14 10.93 -11.00
C TRP A 361 -9.91 10.72 -11.89
N LEU A 362 -9.56 9.47 -12.22
CA LEU A 362 -8.46 9.15 -13.15
C LEU A 362 -8.61 9.86 -14.50
N ARG A 363 -9.81 9.83 -15.09
CA ARG A 363 -10.11 10.56 -16.34
C ARG A 363 -9.90 12.07 -16.20
N ARG A 364 -10.23 12.64 -15.03
CA ARG A 364 -9.98 14.06 -14.74
C ARG A 364 -8.48 14.37 -14.65
N GLN A 365 -7.66 13.43 -14.18
CA GLN A 365 -6.20 13.53 -14.18
C GLN A 365 -5.55 13.23 -15.55
N GLY A 366 -6.35 12.93 -16.58
CA GLY A 366 -5.86 12.64 -17.92
C GLY A 366 -5.36 11.21 -18.10
N TYR A 367 -5.77 10.27 -17.24
CA TYR A 367 -5.54 8.85 -17.46
C TYR A 367 -6.58 8.24 -18.39
N GLU A 368 -6.08 7.38 -19.28
CA GLU A 368 -6.89 6.49 -20.09
C GLU A 368 -6.82 5.05 -19.58
N TYR A 369 -7.87 4.27 -19.88
CA TYR A 369 -7.98 2.88 -19.48
C TYR A 369 -8.60 2.07 -20.61
N GLY A 370 -7.90 1.02 -21.04
CA GLY A 370 -8.37 0.09 -22.06
C GLY A 370 -7.33 -0.99 -22.34
N PRO A 371 -7.76 -2.18 -22.80
CA PRO A 371 -6.88 -3.34 -23.00
C PRO A 371 -5.75 -3.08 -24.01
N ASP A 372 -6.01 -2.26 -25.03
CA ASP A 372 -5.05 -2.01 -26.13
C ASP A 372 -4.05 -0.88 -25.83
N ILE A 373 -4.30 -0.08 -24.79
CA ILE A 373 -3.49 1.10 -24.45
C ILE A 373 -2.77 0.97 -23.10
N MET A 374 -3.23 0.06 -22.23
CA MET A 374 -2.75 -0.04 -20.86
C MET A 374 -1.26 -0.42 -20.74
N GLY A 375 -0.61 0.19 -19.76
CA GLY A 375 0.79 -0.03 -19.37
C GLY A 375 1.78 1.00 -19.92
N GLY A 376 1.38 1.77 -20.92
CA GLY A 376 2.18 2.85 -21.49
C GLY A 376 1.93 4.22 -20.84
N PRO A 377 2.62 5.28 -21.32
CA PRO A 377 2.42 6.64 -20.87
C PRO A 377 0.95 7.08 -20.92
N GLY A 378 0.47 7.71 -19.85
CA GLY A 378 -0.90 8.21 -19.76
C GLY A 378 -1.98 7.17 -19.50
N THR A 379 -1.60 5.96 -19.09
CA THR A 379 -2.57 4.92 -18.72
C THR A 379 -2.43 4.49 -17.28
N TYR A 380 -3.48 3.89 -16.72
CA TYR A 380 -3.48 3.39 -15.35
C TYR A 380 -3.84 1.91 -15.34
N ALA A 381 -2.99 1.08 -14.73
CA ALA A 381 -3.27 -0.34 -14.55
C ALA A 381 -2.92 -0.78 -13.13
N ALA A 382 -3.55 -1.86 -12.70
CA ALA A 382 -3.29 -2.55 -11.45
C ALA A 382 -3.43 -4.06 -11.68
N ILE A 383 -2.78 -4.87 -10.84
CA ILE A 383 -2.81 -6.33 -10.95
C ILE A 383 -3.99 -6.97 -10.20
N GLY A 384 -4.52 -6.28 -9.19
CA GLY A 384 -5.65 -6.75 -8.40
C GLY A 384 -5.35 -7.98 -7.52
N PRO A 385 -6.33 -8.44 -6.74
CA PRO A 385 -6.11 -9.43 -5.68
C PRO A 385 -5.81 -10.84 -6.18
N GLY A 386 -6.27 -11.20 -7.39
CA GLY A 386 -5.98 -12.50 -7.99
C GLY A 386 -4.49 -12.68 -8.30
N TRP A 387 -3.89 -11.70 -8.99
CA TRP A 387 -2.46 -11.73 -9.31
C TRP A 387 -1.58 -11.43 -8.10
N ALA A 388 -1.99 -10.56 -7.17
CA ALA A 388 -1.29 -10.38 -5.90
C ALA A 388 -1.18 -11.70 -5.12
N SER A 389 -2.24 -12.52 -5.10
CA SER A 389 -2.18 -13.87 -4.51
C SER A 389 -1.24 -14.82 -5.25
N ALA A 390 -1.01 -14.63 -6.55
CA ALA A 390 -0.02 -15.38 -7.31
C ALA A 390 1.42 -14.97 -6.98
N ALA A 391 1.69 -13.68 -6.86
CA ALA A 391 2.99 -13.14 -6.46
C ALA A 391 3.36 -13.49 -5.01
N ALA A 392 2.37 -13.54 -4.11
CA ALA A 392 2.53 -13.90 -2.71
C ALA A 392 2.73 -15.42 -2.48
N ALA A 393 2.42 -16.27 -3.46
CA ALA A 393 2.44 -17.71 -3.29
C ALA A 393 3.83 -18.23 -2.86
N PRO A 394 3.92 -19.18 -1.90
CA PRO A 394 2.81 -19.94 -1.30
C PRO A 394 2.10 -19.25 -0.11
N GLY A 395 2.50 -18.03 0.27
CA GLY A 395 1.92 -17.31 1.40
C GLY A 395 0.44 -16.98 1.21
N ALA A 396 -0.25 -16.78 2.34
CA ALA A 396 -1.63 -16.31 2.37
C ALA A 396 -1.71 -14.78 2.32
N LEU A 397 -2.75 -14.26 1.65
CA LEU A 397 -2.99 -12.82 1.43
C LEU A 397 -1.75 -12.09 0.88
N TYR A 398 -1.57 -10.81 1.21
CA TYR A 398 -0.67 -9.88 0.52
C TYR A 398 -0.55 -8.56 1.34
N LYS A 399 -0.05 -7.47 0.73
CA LYS A 399 0.08 -6.13 1.34
C LYS A 399 -1.16 -5.72 2.15
N PHE A 400 -0.93 -4.97 3.22
CA PHE A 400 -1.86 -4.62 4.31
C PHE A 400 -2.15 -5.70 5.34
N TYR A 401 -1.83 -6.97 5.07
CA TYR A 401 -2.09 -8.08 5.99
C TYR A 401 -0.80 -8.62 6.60
N THR A 402 -0.84 -8.97 7.89
CA THR A 402 0.30 -9.58 8.61
C THR A 402 0.43 -11.08 8.40
N SER A 403 -0.29 -11.68 7.46
CA SER A 403 -0.05 -13.04 6.97
C SER A 403 1.27 -13.13 6.20
N GLU A 404 1.77 -14.35 5.95
CA GLU A 404 3.07 -14.56 5.31
C GLU A 404 3.13 -13.98 3.88
N GLY A 405 2.01 -13.92 3.15
CA GLY A 405 1.98 -13.29 1.83
C GLY A 405 2.16 -11.77 1.86
N GLY A 406 1.84 -11.11 2.98
CA GLY A 406 2.05 -9.67 3.18
C GLY A 406 3.37 -9.31 3.86
N LEU A 407 3.92 -10.20 4.68
CA LEU A 407 5.16 -9.96 5.43
C LEU A 407 6.41 -10.57 4.80
N ARG A 408 6.34 -11.80 4.28
CA ARG A 408 7.53 -12.52 3.80
C ARG A 408 7.90 -12.00 2.41
N VAL A 409 9.09 -11.41 2.31
CA VAL A 409 9.58 -10.72 1.10
C VAL A 409 10.97 -11.24 0.73
N PRO A 410 11.42 -11.08 -0.53
CA PRO A 410 12.77 -11.51 -0.89
C PRO A 410 13.80 -10.62 -0.20
N LEU A 411 14.92 -11.22 0.24
CA LEU A 411 16.15 -10.52 0.62
C LEU A 411 17.36 -11.23 0.03
N ILE A 412 18.18 -10.48 -0.69
CA ILE A 412 19.45 -10.92 -1.24
C ILE A 412 20.55 -10.01 -0.72
N MET A 413 21.65 -10.60 -0.25
CA MET A 413 22.86 -9.87 0.11
C MET A 413 24.06 -10.48 -0.61
N ALA A 414 24.87 -9.65 -1.27
CA ALA A 414 26.04 -10.12 -2.02
C ALA A 414 27.18 -9.10 -1.93
N GLY A 415 28.42 -9.56 -1.80
CA GLY A 415 29.58 -8.66 -1.72
C GLY A 415 30.75 -9.26 -0.94
N PRO A 416 31.71 -8.41 -0.52
CA PRO A 416 32.88 -8.84 0.25
C PRO A 416 32.51 -9.65 1.51
N GLY A 417 33.21 -10.77 1.72
CA GLY A 417 33.06 -11.59 2.93
C GLY A 417 31.82 -12.48 2.98
N MET A 418 31.02 -12.55 1.90
CA MET A 418 29.85 -13.43 1.82
C MET A 418 30.15 -14.71 1.04
N ALA A 419 29.56 -15.82 1.49
CA ALA A 419 29.62 -17.09 0.76
C ALA A 419 28.71 -17.07 -0.47
N GLU A 420 29.15 -17.69 -1.56
CA GLU A 420 28.39 -17.79 -2.80
C GLU A 420 27.24 -18.81 -2.68
N GLY A 421 26.08 -18.48 -3.25
CA GLY A 421 24.93 -19.37 -3.38
C GLY A 421 24.24 -19.78 -2.08
N GLN A 422 24.52 -19.10 -0.96
CA GLN A 422 23.98 -19.48 0.34
C GLN A 422 22.45 -19.27 0.42
N THR A 423 21.76 -20.16 1.14
CA THR A 423 20.37 -19.94 1.56
C THR A 423 20.32 -19.82 3.07
N VAL A 424 20.04 -18.62 3.56
CA VAL A 424 19.87 -18.31 4.99
C VAL A 424 18.42 -18.57 5.38
N ARG A 425 18.22 -19.44 6.37
CA ARG A 425 16.88 -19.87 6.84
C ARG A 425 16.46 -19.22 8.15
N ALA A 426 17.38 -18.48 8.78
CA ALA A 426 17.11 -17.76 10.01
C ALA A 426 15.93 -16.79 9.81
N PHE A 427 15.04 -16.74 10.80
CA PHE A 427 14.06 -15.66 10.89
C PHE A 427 14.79 -14.33 11.01
N SER A 428 14.37 -13.36 10.21
CA SER A 428 14.87 -11.98 10.23
C SER A 428 13.77 -11.00 9.82
N LEU A 429 13.91 -9.75 10.26
CA LEU A 429 12.98 -8.67 10.02
C LEU A 429 13.70 -7.49 9.37
N ILE A 430 12.98 -6.63 8.65
CA ILE A 430 13.56 -5.49 7.94
C ILE A 430 14.32 -4.50 8.84
N SER A 431 14.00 -4.43 10.14
CA SER A 431 14.76 -3.66 11.14
C SER A 431 16.19 -4.20 11.36
N ASP A 432 16.48 -5.44 10.97
CA ASP A 432 17.81 -6.06 11.07
C ASP A 432 18.79 -5.50 10.05
N ILE A 433 18.31 -4.86 8.98
CA ILE A 433 19.17 -4.38 7.90
C ILE A 433 20.08 -3.23 8.37
N ALA A 434 19.53 -2.21 9.04
CA ALA A 434 20.34 -1.09 9.54
C ALA A 434 21.52 -1.51 10.44
N PRO A 435 21.34 -2.31 11.51
CA PRO A 435 22.47 -2.80 12.31
C PRO A 435 23.42 -3.69 11.50
N THR A 436 22.91 -4.47 10.54
CA THR A 436 23.76 -5.29 9.66
C THR A 436 24.67 -4.43 8.79
N LEU A 437 24.14 -3.37 8.17
CA LEU A 437 24.93 -2.46 7.35
C LEU A 437 26.01 -1.75 8.17
N LEU A 438 25.69 -1.34 9.40
CA LEU A 438 26.64 -0.69 10.30
C LEU A 438 27.73 -1.66 10.78
N ASP A 439 27.37 -2.90 11.13
CA ASP A 439 28.31 -3.96 11.54
C ASP A 439 29.27 -4.32 10.40
N LEU A 440 28.75 -4.56 9.18
CA LEU A 440 29.57 -4.86 7.99
C LEU A 440 30.45 -3.67 7.56
N ALA A 441 30.03 -2.43 7.85
CA ALA A 441 30.81 -1.23 7.62
C ALA A 441 31.86 -0.94 8.71
N GLY A 442 31.86 -1.70 9.82
CA GLY A 442 32.69 -1.42 10.99
C GLY A 442 32.36 -0.08 11.65
N VAL A 443 31.08 0.25 11.74
CA VAL A 443 30.56 1.48 12.34
C VAL A 443 29.81 1.16 13.62
N ASP A 444 30.34 1.66 14.74
CA ASP A 444 29.68 1.51 16.04
C ASP A 444 28.35 2.25 16.09
N HIS A 445 27.38 1.65 16.76
CA HIS A 445 26.05 2.22 16.95
C HIS A 445 25.47 1.84 18.32
N PRO A 446 24.55 2.66 18.88
CA PRO A 446 23.81 2.25 20.07
C PRO A 446 22.93 1.03 19.77
N PRO A 447 22.49 0.27 20.80
CA PRO A 447 21.55 -0.82 20.60
C PRO A 447 20.31 -0.36 19.81
N LEU A 448 19.99 -1.10 18.75
CA LEU A 448 18.78 -0.95 17.94
C LEU A 448 17.80 -2.08 18.28
N HIS A 449 16.57 -2.02 17.77
CA HIS A 449 15.60 -3.10 17.96
C HIS A 449 15.95 -4.32 17.09
N GLY A 450 16.34 -4.08 15.84
CA GLY A 450 16.88 -5.12 14.98
C GLY A 450 18.25 -5.63 15.42
N ARG A 451 18.63 -6.81 14.95
CA ARG A 451 19.91 -7.48 15.23
C ARG A 451 20.71 -7.67 13.95
N SER A 452 22.03 -7.53 14.02
CA SER A 452 22.88 -7.75 12.85
C SER A 452 22.73 -9.18 12.32
N LEU A 453 22.58 -9.32 10.99
CA LEU A 453 22.55 -10.56 10.24
C LEU A 453 23.95 -11.14 9.99
N ARG A 454 25.02 -10.41 10.34
CA ARG A 454 26.41 -10.86 10.14
C ARG A 454 26.64 -12.30 10.64
N PRO A 455 26.18 -12.71 11.84
CA PRO A 455 26.44 -14.07 12.33
C PRO A 455 25.83 -15.19 11.46
N VAL A 456 24.65 -14.98 10.87
CA VAL A 456 24.01 -15.98 9.99
C VAL A 456 24.58 -15.94 8.57
N LEU A 457 25.09 -14.78 8.14
CA LEU A 457 25.79 -14.60 6.86
C LEU A 457 27.18 -15.24 6.87
N THR A 458 27.91 -15.17 7.99
CA THR A 458 29.26 -15.75 8.13
C THR A 458 29.27 -17.19 8.62
N GLY A 459 28.10 -17.74 8.99
CA GLY A 459 27.97 -19.08 9.55
C GLY A 459 28.43 -19.20 11.02
N GLU A 460 28.61 -18.07 11.72
CA GLU A 460 28.90 -18.02 13.16
C GLU A 460 27.69 -18.45 14.01
N ALA A 461 26.46 -18.29 13.49
CA ALA A 461 25.23 -18.70 14.17
C ALA A 461 24.17 -19.21 13.18
N GLU A 462 23.26 -20.06 13.66
CA GLU A 462 22.09 -20.51 12.90
C GLU A 462 20.91 -19.54 12.98
N ARG A 463 20.83 -18.73 14.04
CA ARG A 463 19.76 -17.77 14.31
C ARG A 463 20.32 -16.50 14.95
N ILE A 464 19.68 -15.36 14.70
CA ILE A 464 19.94 -14.09 15.41
C ILE A 464 18.92 -13.83 16.53
N TYR A 465 17.76 -14.48 16.48
CA TYR A 465 16.72 -14.49 17.50
C TYR A 465 16.64 -15.89 18.14
N GLY A 466 16.69 -15.93 19.48
CA GLY A 466 16.57 -17.17 20.24
C GLY A 466 15.17 -17.79 20.13
N PRO A 467 15.02 -19.07 20.52
CA PRO A 467 13.72 -19.77 20.45
C PRO A 467 12.64 -19.13 21.34
N ASP A 468 13.05 -18.40 22.38
CA ASP A 468 12.17 -17.73 23.34
C ASP A 468 12.12 -16.21 23.18
N ASP A 469 12.82 -15.64 22.19
CA ASP A 469 12.80 -14.21 21.94
C ASP A 469 11.49 -13.83 21.21
N PRO A 470 10.62 -13.00 21.82
CA PRO A 470 9.43 -12.50 21.15
C PRO A 470 9.80 -11.32 20.23
N VAL A 471 9.33 -11.36 18.98
CA VAL A 471 9.46 -10.26 18.01
C VAL A 471 8.07 -9.87 17.54
N GLY A 472 7.62 -8.68 17.95
CA GLY A 472 6.30 -8.16 17.61
C GLY A 472 6.32 -7.27 16.38
N LEU A 473 5.17 -7.21 15.72
CA LEU A 473 4.89 -6.31 14.60
C LEU A 473 3.41 -5.91 14.65
N GLU A 474 3.13 -4.63 14.53
CA GLU A 474 1.78 -4.10 14.33
C GLU A 474 1.83 -3.07 13.20
N ALA A 475 0.82 -3.10 12.33
CA ALA A 475 0.66 -2.11 11.30
C ALA A 475 -0.82 -2.05 10.87
N ALA A 476 -1.42 -0.87 10.93
CA ALA A 476 -2.81 -0.62 10.53
C ALA A 476 -3.83 -1.64 11.11
N GLY A 477 -3.69 -1.98 12.38
CA GLY A 477 -4.57 -2.88 13.12
C GLY A 477 -4.38 -4.36 12.88
N ASP A 478 -3.54 -4.73 11.92
CA ASP A 478 -3.02 -6.08 11.79
C ASP A 478 -1.78 -6.26 12.64
N ALA A 479 -1.61 -7.49 13.13
CA ALA A 479 -0.63 -7.78 14.16
C ALA A 479 -0.01 -9.16 13.98
N ALA A 480 1.30 -9.25 14.24
CA ALA A 480 2.02 -10.50 14.33
C ALA A 480 2.95 -10.52 15.54
N LEU A 481 3.19 -11.72 16.07
CA LEU A 481 4.29 -12.00 16.99
C LEU A 481 4.98 -13.29 16.55
N PHE A 482 6.28 -13.21 16.35
CA PHE A 482 7.17 -14.34 16.10
C PHE A 482 7.84 -14.77 17.40
N LYS A 483 7.90 -16.08 17.66
CA LYS A 483 8.64 -16.66 18.79
C LYS A 483 9.13 -18.06 18.44
N GLY A 484 10.43 -18.19 18.24
CA GLY A 484 11.03 -19.40 17.69
C GLY A 484 10.51 -19.69 16.28
N ASP A 485 9.90 -20.86 16.09
CA ASP A 485 9.38 -21.30 14.78
C ASP A 485 7.89 -20.94 14.59
N TYR A 486 7.28 -20.30 15.59
CA TYR A 486 5.85 -20.03 15.62
C TYR A 486 5.56 -18.55 15.37
N LYS A 487 4.43 -18.31 14.73
CA LYS A 487 3.84 -17.00 14.52
C LYS A 487 2.41 -16.97 15.03
N LEU A 488 2.09 -15.98 15.84
CA LEU A 488 0.73 -15.62 16.22
C LEU A 488 0.33 -14.39 15.37
N THR A 489 -0.79 -14.42 14.65
CA THR A 489 -1.19 -13.33 13.74
C THR A 489 -2.68 -13.02 13.80
N ARG A 490 -3.02 -11.75 13.55
CA ARG A 490 -4.38 -11.23 13.36
C ARG A 490 -4.44 -10.41 12.08
N ASN A 491 -5.44 -10.70 11.24
CA ASN A 491 -5.62 -10.13 9.90
C ASN A 491 -7.05 -9.55 9.77
N ALA A 492 -7.30 -8.44 10.45
CA ALA A 492 -8.53 -7.65 10.50
C ALA A 492 -8.69 -6.73 9.28
N GLY A 493 -8.99 -7.31 8.11
CA GLY A 493 -9.33 -6.57 6.89
C GLY A 493 -10.44 -7.23 6.07
N ILE A 494 -10.78 -6.69 4.91
CA ILE A 494 -11.90 -7.17 4.07
C ILE A 494 -11.70 -8.61 3.58
N TRP A 495 -10.46 -9.07 3.53
CA TRP A 495 -10.08 -10.42 3.10
C TRP A 495 -9.81 -11.38 4.27
N GLY A 496 -9.83 -10.88 5.51
CA GLY A 496 -9.53 -11.63 6.73
C GLY A 496 -10.65 -11.56 7.78
N ASP A 497 -10.26 -11.71 9.05
CA ASP A 497 -11.12 -11.55 10.22
C ASP A 497 -10.28 -11.23 11.48
N PRO A 498 -10.90 -10.69 12.57
CA PRO A 498 -10.15 -10.22 13.72
C PRO A 498 -9.67 -11.36 14.66
N ALA A 499 -9.78 -12.63 14.25
CA ALA A 499 -9.36 -13.75 15.09
C ALA A 499 -7.83 -13.91 15.07
N TRP A 500 -7.26 -14.15 16.26
CA TRP A 500 -5.88 -14.57 16.42
C TRP A 500 -5.71 -16.02 16.01
N ARG A 501 -4.69 -16.30 15.21
CA ARG A 501 -4.33 -17.64 14.72
C ARG A 501 -2.86 -17.93 14.95
N LEU A 502 -2.54 -19.20 15.17
CA LEU A 502 -1.20 -19.66 15.50
C LEU A 502 -0.70 -20.62 14.41
N TYR A 503 0.50 -20.39 13.88
CA TYR A 503 1.11 -21.21 12.85
C TYR A 503 2.56 -21.57 13.19
N ASP A 504 3.02 -22.74 12.73
CA ASP A 504 4.45 -23.09 12.63
C ASP A 504 4.92 -22.64 11.24
N ILE A 505 5.57 -21.47 11.16
CA ILE A 505 5.91 -20.81 9.89
C ILE A 505 7.14 -21.40 9.20
N VAL A 506 7.85 -22.31 9.88
CA VAL A 506 8.97 -23.06 9.29
C VAL A 506 8.44 -24.26 8.52
N ARG A 507 7.46 -24.98 9.08
CA ARG A 507 6.83 -26.15 8.42
C ARG A 507 5.67 -25.77 7.50
N ASP A 508 4.91 -24.76 7.88
CA ASP A 508 3.71 -24.28 7.20
C ASP A 508 3.81 -22.76 6.93
N PRO A 509 4.73 -22.33 6.05
CA PRO A 509 4.83 -20.91 5.66
C PRO A 509 3.62 -20.43 4.84
N GLY A 510 2.72 -21.34 4.43
CA GLY A 510 1.46 -21.00 3.79
C GLY A 510 0.34 -20.63 4.76
N GLU A 511 0.57 -20.77 6.08
CA GLU A 511 -0.43 -20.51 7.14
C GLU A 511 -1.75 -21.27 6.90
N THR A 512 -1.63 -22.56 6.60
CA THR A 512 -2.76 -23.41 6.20
C THR A 512 -3.41 -24.14 7.38
N THR A 513 -2.65 -24.40 8.45
CA THR A 513 -3.10 -25.16 9.62
C THR A 513 -3.04 -24.29 10.88
N ASP A 514 -4.19 -23.74 11.27
CA ASP A 514 -4.31 -22.99 12.52
C ASP A 514 -4.20 -23.91 13.75
N LEU A 515 -3.17 -23.70 14.56
CA LEU A 515 -2.84 -24.46 15.75
C LEU A 515 -3.45 -23.86 17.02
N ALA A 516 -4.22 -22.76 16.93
CA ALA A 516 -4.69 -22.04 18.11
C ALA A 516 -5.53 -22.90 19.06
N GLN A 517 -6.40 -23.76 18.53
CA GLN A 517 -7.20 -24.69 19.33
C GLN A 517 -6.37 -25.86 19.89
N ALA A 518 -5.35 -26.29 19.15
CA ALA A 518 -4.49 -27.41 19.53
C ALA A 518 -3.41 -27.01 20.55
N GLN A 519 -3.02 -25.73 20.59
CA GLN A 519 -1.98 -25.20 21.46
C GLN A 519 -2.43 -23.91 22.20
N PRO A 520 -3.51 -23.96 23.00
CA PRO A 520 -4.07 -22.77 23.64
C PRO A 520 -3.12 -22.09 24.64
N GLU A 521 -2.25 -22.86 25.30
CA GLU A 521 -1.24 -22.32 26.22
C GLU A 521 -0.19 -21.48 25.48
N ARG A 522 0.26 -21.93 24.29
CA ARG A 522 1.18 -21.16 23.44
C ARG A 522 0.53 -19.88 22.94
N VAL A 523 -0.74 -19.95 22.53
CA VAL A 523 -1.51 -18.76 22.14
C VAL A 523 -1.57 -17.77 23.29
N ALA A 524 -1.91 -18.21 24.51
CA ALA A 524 -2.00 -17.33 25.67
C ALA A 524 -0.64 -16.67 25.99
N ALA A 525 0.46 -17.44 25.96
CA ALA A 525 1.80 -16.92 26.20
C ALA A 525 2.24 -15.90 25.12
N MET A 526 2.07 -16.23 23.84
CA MET A 526 2.41 -15.33 22.74
C MET A 526 1.49 -14.10 22.71
N LEU A 527 0.22 -14.22 23.08
CA LEU A 527 -0.66 -13.06 23.17
C LEU A 527 -0.21 -12.11 24.29
N ALA A 528 0.27 -12.64 25.42
CA ALA A 528 0.85 -11.83 26.49
C ALA A 528 2.14 -11.13 26.04
N ASP A 529 3.02 -11.83 25.32
CA ASP A 529 4.23 -11.24 24.72
C ASP A 529 3.88 -10.13 23.71
N TYR A 530 2.85 -10.33 22.87
CA TYR A 530 2.34 -9.31 21.96
C TYR A 530 1.80 -8.08 22.70
N GLN A 531 1.02 -8.28 23.77
CA GLN A 531 0.51 -7.17 24.57
C GLN A 531 1.65 -6.37 25.23
N ALA A 532 2.70 -7.06 25.69
CA ALA A 532 3.90 -6.41 26.22
C ALA A 532 4.62 -5.60 25.15
N TYR A 533 4.80 -6.16 23.95
CA TYR A 533 5.34 -5.45 22.78
C TYR A 533 4.52 -4.21 22.43
N ALA A 534 3.20 -4.36 22.22
CA ALA A 534 2.30 -3.28 21.82
C ALA A 534 2.35 -2.12 22.82
N LYS A 535 2.37 -2.43 24.11
CA LYS A 535 2.53 -1.44 25.18
C LYS A 535 3.91 -0.76 25.15
N ALA A 536 4.98 -1.51 24.89
CA ALA A 536 6.34 -0.98 24.88
C ALA A 536 6.59 -0.01 23.72
N VAL A 537 6.01 -0.28 22.55
CA VAL A 537 6.15 0.57 21.36
C VAL A 537 5.09 1.67 21.26
N GLY A 538 4.08 1.65 22.14
CA GLY A 538 3.00 2.64 22.15
C GLY A 538 1.98 2.44 21.02
N ALA A 539 1.76 1.20 20.59
CA ALA A 539 0.72 0.86 19.62
C ALA A 539 -0.65 1.25 20.18
N ALA A 540 -1.41 2.02 19.40
CA ALA A 540 -2.70 2.54 19.81
C ALA A 540 -3.80 1.48 19.63
N ASP A 541 -4.82 1.53 20.49
CA ASP A 541 -5.99 0.67 20.34
C ASP A 541 -6.70 0.99 19.01
N ILE A 542 -7.01 -0.07 18.28
CA ILE A 542 -7.68 0.00 16.99
C ILE A 542 -9.19 0.19 17.22
N PRO A 543 -9.85 1.17 16.56
CA PRO A 543 -11.29 1.34 16.66
C PRO A 543 -12.06 0.07 16.26
N GLU A 544 -13.19 -0.18 16.91
CA GLU A 544 -14.04 -1.34 16.57
C GLU A 544 -14.48 -1.27 15.11
N GLY A 545 -14.31 -2.38 14.36
CA GLY A 545 -14.67 -2.46 12.95
C GLY A 545 -13.72 -1.73 11.99
N PHE A 546 -12.57 -1.25 12.47
CA PHE A 546 -11.52 -0.67 11.62
C PHE A 546 -10.98 -1.68 10.61
N SER A 547 -10.62 -1.17 9.43
CA SER A 547 -9.90 -1.88 8.38
C SER A 547 -9.14 -0.84 7.58
N ALA A 548 -7.86 -1.08 7.32
CA ALA A 548 -6.99 -0.18 6.56
C ALA A 548 -7.60 0.15 5.19
N ASP A 549 -8.03 -0.87 4.44
CA ASP A 549 -8.67 -0.76 3.13
C ASP A 549 -9.89 0.18 3.17
N ARG A 550 -10.76 0.01 4.18
CA ARG A 550 -11.97 0.84 4.35
C ARG A 550 -11.62 2.27 4.70
N GLN A 551 -10.64 2.46 5.58
CA GLN A 551 -10.21 3.79 6.01
C GLN A 551 -9.56 4.57 4.87
N ILE A 552 -8.75 3.90 4.04
CA ILE A 552 -8.21 4.47 2.79
C ILE A 552 -9.38 4.91 1.90
N ALA A 553 -10.32 4.02 1.57
CA ALA A 553 -11.45 4.37 0.70
C ALA A 553 -12.23 5.59 1.20
N LEU A 554 -12.51 5.68 2.51
CA LEU A 554 -13.17 6.83 3.13
C LEU A 554 -12.36 8.13 2.97
N ASN A 555 -11.05 8.07 3.23
CA ASN A 555 -10.16 9.21 3.09
C ASN A 555 -10.06 9.67 1.63
N LEU A 556 -10.03 8.75 0.66
CA LEU A 556 -9.97 9.08 -0.77
C LEU A 556 -11.27 9.70 -1.28
N ILE A 557 -12.44 9.21 -0.88
CA ILE A 557 -13.73 9.76 -1.30
C ILE A 557 -13.82 11.25 -0.94
N ALA A 558 -13.35 11.63 0.25
CA ALA A 558 -13.36 13.03 0.68
C ALA A 558 -12.55 13.93 -0.26
N HIS A 559 -11.36 13.49 -0.68
CA HIS A 559 -10.49 14.23 -1.59
C HIS A 559 -11.05 14.26 -3.02
N ILE A 560 -11.55 13.13 -3.53
CA ILE A 560 -12.19 13.09 -4.85
C ILE A 560 -13.37 14.08 -4.89
N LEU A 561 -14.23 14.08 -3.87
CA LEU A 561 -15.36 15.03 -3.83
C LEU A 561 -14.89 16.49 -3.77
N ALA A 562 -13.77 16.78 -3.11
CA ALA A 562 -13.17 18.11 -3.08
C ALA A 562 -12.73 18.56 -4.49
N ASP A 563 -12.19 17.68 -5.31
CA ASP A 563 -11.79 17.97 -6.70
C ASP A 563 -13.00 18.33 -7.60
N PHE A 564 -14.16 17.76 -7.30
CA PHE A 564 -15.41 18.03 -8.03
C PHE A 564 -16.25 19.16 -7.43
N ARG A 565 -15.84 19.80 -6.33
CA ARG A 565 -16.63 20.82 -5.61
C ARG A 565 -17.14 21.95 -6.50
N GLY A 566 -16.31 22.42 -7.43
CA GLY A 566 -16.67 23.51 -8.35
C GLY A 566 -17.79 23.09 -9.30
N LEU A 567 -17.66 21.91 -9.91
CA LEU A 567 -18.67 21.33 -10.80
C LEU A 567 -19.99 21.07 -10.06
N LEU A 568 -19.91 20.57 -8.83
CA LEU A 568 -21.09 20.31 -7.99
C LEU A 568 -21.83 21.62 -7.65
N LEU A 569 -21.10 22.67 -7.25
CA LEU A 569 -21.67 23.99 -6.97
C LEU A 569 -22.26 24.64 -8.22
N THR A 570 -21.56 24.58 -9.36
CA THR A 570 -22.08 25.08 -10.63
C THR A 570 -23.34 24.32 -11.06
N GLY A 571 -23.35 22.99 -10.93
CA GLY A 571 -24.52 22.16 -11.19
C GLY A 571 -25.71 22.56 -10.31
N LEU A 572 -25.48 22.81 -9.02
CA LEU A 572 -26.50 23.31 -8.10
C LEU A 572 -27.01 24.70 -8.50
N VAL A 573 -26.14 25.64 -8.87
CA VAL A 573 -26.54 26.98 -9.32
C VAL A 573 -27.37 26.91 -10.59
N ILE A 574 -26.95 26.09 -11.57
CA ILE A 574 -27.72 25.86 -12.81
C ILE A 574 -29.08 25.27 -12.48
N LEU A 575 -29.13 24.27 -11.59
CA LEU A 575 -30.38 23.66 -11.15
C LEU A 575 -31.32 24.69 -10.51
N VAL A 576 -30.81 25.53 -9.60
CA VAL A 576 -31.57 26.62 -8.97
C VAL A 576 -32.05 27.63 -10.01
N ALA A 577 -31.21 28.00 -10.99
CA ALA A 577 -31.57 28.91 -12.06
C ALA A 577 -32.66 28.33 -12.98
N VAL A 578 -32.54 27.06 -13.37
CA VAL A 578 -33.54 26.34 -14.17
C VAL A 578 -34.87 26.25 -13.42
N ILE A 579 -34.84 25.90 -12.13
CA ILE A 579 -36.03 25.90 -11.27
C ILE A 579 -36.62 27.32 -11.17
N GLY A 580 -35.79 28.34 -10.98
CA GLY A 580 -36.21 29.74 -10.92
C GLY A 580 -36.90 30.22 -12.19
N LEU A 581 -36.32 29.90 -13.36
CA LEU A 581 -36.89 30.19 -14.67
C LEU A 581 -38.20 29.43 -14.92
N ALA A 582 -38.25 28.15 -14.54
CA ALA A 582 -39.46 27.35 -14.62
C ALA A 582 -40.58 27.94 -13.74
N VAL A 583 -40.26 28.34 -12.51
CA VAL A 583 -41.21 29.00 -11.58
C VAL A 583 -41.64 30.38 -12.13
N PHE A 584 -40.73 31.16 -12.69
CA PHE A 584 -41.04 32.46 -13.29
C PHE A 584 -41.96 32.31 -14.51
N GLY A 585 -41.63 31.40 -15.43
CA GLY A 585 -42.44 31.06 -16.59
C GLY A 585 -43.82 30.56 -16.17
N TRP A 586 -43.87 29.69 -15.17
CA TRP A 586 -45.12 29.21 -14.56
C TRP A 586 -45.98 30.35 -13.99
N ARG A 587 -45.39 31.28 -13.24
CA ARG A 587 -46.10 32.44 -12.67
C ARG A 587 -46.66 33.34 -13.78
N ARG A 588 -45.91 33.56 -14.86
CA ARG A 588 -46.37 34.37 -16.01
C ARG A 588 -47.52 33.67 -16.75
N PHE A 589 -47.43 32.36 -16.97
CA PHE A 589 -48.49 31.56 -17.55
C PHE A 589 -49.76 31.57 -16.67
N ALA A 590 -49.59 31.38 -15.36
CA ALA A 590 -50.69 31.39 -14.40
C ALA A 590 -51.43 32.73 -14.31
N ARG A 591 -50.74 33.86 -14.50
CA ARG A 591 -51.37 35.18 -14.60
C ARG A 591 -52.17 35.35 -15.90
N ARG A 592 -51.70 34.80 -17.03
CA ARG A 592 -52.35 34.93 -18.34
C ARG A 592 -53.53 33.97 -18.52
N SER A 593 -53.54 32.83 -17.85
CA SER A 593 -54.60 31.83 -18.00
C SER A 593 -54.83 31.06 -16.69
N PRO A 594 -55.51 31.69 -15.70
CA PRO A 594 -55.65 31.15 -14.33
C PRO A 594 -56.28 29.75 -14.29
N GLU A 595 -57.33 29.51 -15.08
CA GLU A 595 -58.02 28.22 -15.12
C GLU A 595 -57.21 27.11 -15.79
N ARG A 596 -56.49 27.44 -16.87
CA ARG A 596 -55.60 26.48 -17.55
C ARG A 596 -54.38 26.16 -16.69
N ALA A 597 -53.80 27.17 -16.04
CA ALA A 597 -52.70 26.98 -15.10
C ALA A 597 -53.12 26.22 -13.83
N GLY A 598 -54.32 26.44 -13.32
CA GLY A 598 -54.88 25.63 -12.23
C GLY A 598 -55.04 24.16 -12.63
N ARG A 599 -55.55 23.88 -13.83
CA ARG A 599 -55.66 22.50 -14.35
C ARG A 599 -54.29 21.85 -14.61
N LEU A 600 -53.40 22.57 -15.30
CA LEU A 600 -52.06 22.09 -15.63
C LEU A 600 -51.21 21.90 -14.36
N GLY A 601 -51.35 22.79 -13.37
CA GLY A 601 -50.60 22.74 -12.12
C GLY A 601 -51.03 21.56 -11.26
N ARG A 602 -52.33 21.29 -11.20
CA ARG A 602 -52.86 20.05 -10.59
C ARG A 602 -52.37 18.82 -11.34
N GLY A 603 -52.30 18.85 -12.67
CA GLY A 603 -51.77 17.77 -13.50
C GLY A 603 -50.28 17.48 -13.21
N ILE A 604 -49.43 18.51 -13.24
CA ILE A 604 -47.99 18.41 -12.94
C ILE A 604 -47.76 17.93 -11.51
N THR A 605 -48.48 18.50 -10.54
CA THR A 605 -48.37 18.09 -9.14
C THR A 605 -48.75 16.62 -8.96
N ARG A 606 -49.86 16.18 -9.57
CA ARG A 606 -50.27 14.78 -9.54
C ARG A 606 -49.24 13.86 -10.22
N GLY A 607 -48.67 14.30 -11.34
CA GLY A 607 -47.57 13.59 -12.00
C GLY A 607 -46.33 13.46 -11.13
N LEU A 608 -45.90 14.53 -10.46
CA LEU A 608 -44.76 14.52 -9.53
C LEU A 608 -45.01 13.65 -8.31
N VAL A 609 -46.18 13.78 -7.66
CA VAL A 609 -46.56 12.92 -6.52
C VAL A 609 -46.64 11.45 -6.94
N GLY A 610 -47.15 11.16 -8.13
CA GLY A 610 -47.19 9.81 -8.69
C GLY A 610 -45.79 9.27 -9.00
N LEU A 611 -44.91 10.08 -9.59
CA LEU A 611 -43.53 9.71 -9.88
C LEU A 611 -42.73 9.43 -8.61
N VAL A 612 -42.86 10.30 -7.59
CA VAL A 612 -42.25 10.09 -6.27
C VAL A 612 -42.78 8.81 -5.63
N GLY A 613 -44.10 8.58 -5.68
CA GLY A 613 -44.68 7.34 -5.18
C GLY A 613 -44.14 6.09 -5.89
N LEU A 614 -43.97 6.14 -7.21
CA LEU A 614 -43.42 5.05 -8.01
C LEU A 614 -41.94 4.79 -7.70
N LEU A 615 -41.15 5.86 -7.53
CA LEU A 615 -39.75 5.78 -7.12
C LEU A 615 -39.62 5.14 -5.72
N MET A 616 -40.46 5.56 -4.76
CA MET A 616 -40.47 5.01 -3.41
C MET A 616 -40.81 3.50 -3.42
N VAL A 617 -41.80 3.08 -4.23
CA VAL A 617 -42.13 1.66 -4.40
C VAL A 617 -40.98 0.90 -5.06
N ALA A 618 -40.31 1.47 -6.07
CA ALA A 618 -39.14 0.83 -6.71
C ALA A 618 -37.95 0.68 -5.75
N ILE A 619 -37.68 1.69 -4.92
CA ILE A 619 -36.66 1.64 -3.86
C ILE A 619 -37.02 0.56 -2.85
N ALA A 620 -38.27 0.53 -2.37
CA ALA A 620 -38.76 -0.50 -1.47
C ALA A 620 -38.61 -1.90 -2.08
N LEU A 621 -38.99 -2.09 -3.34
CA LEU A 621 -38.85 -3.36 -4.03
C LEU A 621 -37.40 -3.83 -4.07
N ARG A 622 -36.47 -2.91 -4.38
CA ARG A 622 -35.02 -3.19 -4.39
C ARG A 622 -34.49 -3.55 -3.01
N ILE A 623 -34.97 -2.90 -1.95
CA ILE A 623 -34.65 -3.25 -0.55
C ILE A 623 -35.14 -4.66 -0.21
N TRP A 624 -36.33 -5.04 -0.69
CA TRP A 624 -36.88 -6.37 -0.44
C TRP A 624 -36.16 -7.48 -1.21
N THR A 625 -35.90 -7.27 -2.51
CA THR A 625 -35.30 -8.29 -3.39
C THR A 625 -33.78 -8.39 -3.25
N ALA A 626 -33.08 -7.29 -2.95
CA ALA A 626 -31.63 -7.25 -2.86
C ALA A 626 -31.13 -6.31 -1.74
N PRO A 627 -31.45 -6.60 -0.46
CA PRO A 627 -31.15 -5.73 0.68
C PRO A 627 -29.65 -5.48 0.87
N GLN A 628 -28.80 -6.50 0.69
CA GLN A 628 -27.35 -6.38 0.87
C GLN A 628 -26.73 -5.49 -0.22
N ALA A 629 -27.12 -5.68 -1.48
CA ALA A 629 -26.66 -4.84 -2.58
C ALA A 629 -27.10 -3.38 -2.41
N PHE A 630 -28.31 -3.15 -1.86
CA PHE A 630 -28.79 -1.81 -1.54
C PHE A 630 -28.02 -1.18 -0.36
N ALA A 631 -27.74 -1.95 0.70
CA ALA A 631 -26.94 -1.51 1.84
C ALA A 631 -25.50 -1.17 1.41
N ALA A 632 -24.88 -2.01 0.57
CA ALA A 632 -23.56 -1.78 -0.01
C ALA A 632 -23.52 -0.48 -0.84
N THR A 633 -24.54 -0.20 -1.66
CA THR A 633 -24.61 1.09 -2.39
C THR A 633 -24.70 2.32 -1.50
N LEU A 634 -25.07 2.15 -0.22
CA LEU A 634 -25.14 3.23 0.78
C LEU A 634 -23.97 3.19 1.79
N GLY A 635 -23.01 2.28 1.62
CA GLY A 635 -21.91 2.09 2.57
C GLY A 635 -22.37 1.57 3.95
N LEU A 636 -23.53 0.93 4.02
CA LEU A 636 -24.06 0.35 5.26
C LEU A 636 -23.67 -1.13 5.36
N GLY A 637 -23.09 -1.52 6.49
CA GLY A 637 -22.82 -2.93 6.82
C GLY A 637 -24.10 -3.64 7.26
N ALA A 638 -24.80 -4.29 6.33
CA ALA A 638 -25.99 -5.08 6.61
C ALA A 638 -25.74 -6.58 6.38
N ASP A 639 -24.66 -7.09 6.95
CA ASP A 639 -24.21 -8.48 6.73
C ASP A 639 -24.85 -9.47 7.73
N SER A 640 -25.48 -8.97 8.79
CA SER A 640 -26.19 -9.79 9.77
C SER A 640 -27.66 -10.03 9.37
N LEU A 641 -28.19 -11.20 9.72
CA LEU A 641 -29.61 -11.54 9.54
C LEU A 641 -30.54 -10.49 10.17
N LEU A 642 -30.16 -9.95 11.33
CA LEU A 642 -30.88 -8.86 12.00
C LEU A 642 -30.81 -7.55 11.20
N GLY A 643 -29.65 -7.16 10.67
CA GLY A 643 -29.49 -5.95 9.87
C GLY A 643 -30.31 -5.99 8.58
N VAL A 644 -30.32 -7.13 7.89
CA VAL A 644 -31.15 -7.34 6.69
C VAL A 644 -32.65 -7.32 7.03
N ALA A 645 -33.05 -7.92 8.16
CA ALA A 645 -34.44 -7.92 8.62
C ALA A 645 -34.92 -6.50 8.95
N SER A 646 -34.13 -5.71 9.66
CA SER A 646 -34.42 -4.30 9.95
C SER A 646 -34.49 -3.45 8.67
N LEU A 647 -33.58 -3.65 7.72
CA LEU A 647 -33.60 -2.93 6.44
C LEU A 647 -34.91 -3.17 5.68
N ARG A 648 -35.38 -4.42 5.64
CA ARG A 648 -36.65 -4.79 4.99
C ARG A 648 -37.87 -4.27 5.74
N ALA A 649 -37.90 -4.44 7.06
CA ALA A 649 -39.03 -4.07 7.90
C ALA A 649 -39.19 -2.54 7.98
N ASP A 650 -38.12 -1.83 8.30
CA ASP A 650 -38.17 -0.38 8.52
C ASP A 650 -38.18 0.35 7.19
N LEU A 651 -37.23 0.09 6.30
CA LEU A 651 -37.17 0.84 5.06
C LEU A 651 -38.03 0.30 3.94
N GLY A 652 -37.94 -0.99 3.69
CA GLY A 652 -38.77 -1.60 2.66
C GLY A 652 -40.26 -1.40 2.96
N GLY A 653 -40.67 -1.61 4.20
CA GLY A 653 -42.06 -1.47 4.65
C GLY A 653 -42.57 -0.03 4.57
N PHE A 654 -41.88 0.93 5.21
CA PHE A 654 -42.37 2.31 5.27
C PHE A 654 -42.23 3.08 3.95
N PHE A 655 -41.16 2.87 3.16
CA PHE A 655 -41.07 3.46 1.82
C PHE A 655 -42.10 2.83 0.86
N GLY A 656 -42.32 1.52 0.94
CA GLY A 656 -43.32 0.83 0.13
C GLY A 656 -44.73 1.32 0.42
N GLY A 657 -45.12 1.35 1.70
CA GLY A 657 -46.41 1.86 2.15
C GLY A 657 -46.59 3.35 1.82
N GLY A 658 -45.59 4.18 2.11
CA GLY A 658 -45.61 5.61 1.79
C GLY A 658 -45.74 5.87 0.28
N GLY A 659 -45.03 5.09 -0.54
CA GLY A 659 -45.10 5.16 -2.00
C GLY A 659 -46.47 4.77 -2.56
N ILE A 660 -47.09 3.71 -2.02
CA ILE A 660 -48.45 3.29 -2.39
C ILE A 660 -49.47 4.40 -2.07
N PHE A 661 -49.37 5.03 -0.89
CA PHE A 661 -50.28 6.11 -0.52
C PHE A 661 -50.07 7.39 -1.35
N ALA A 662 -48.82 7.71 -1.73
CA ALA A 662 -48.53 8.77 -2.68
C ALA A 662 -49.12 8.47 -4.09
N LEU A 663 -49.01 7.23 -4.56
CA LEU A 663 -49.65 6.78 -5.81
C LEU A 663 -51.18 6.88 -5.73
N LEU A 664 -51.79 6.46 -4.62
CA LEU A 664 -53.23 6.58 -4.41
C LEU A 664 -53.68 8.05 -4.39
N ALA A 665 -52.89 8.94 -3.79
CA ALA A 665 -53.16 10.38 -3.84
C ALA A 665 -53.12 10.92 -5.27
N ALA A 666 -52.13 10.50 -6.08
CA ALA A 666 -52.01 10.91 -7.47
C ALA A 666 -53.15 10.37 -8.35
N LEU A 667 -53.46 9.07 -8.25
CA LEU A 667 -54.47 8.38 -9.04
C LEU A 667 -55.88 8.86 -8.70
N ARG A 668 -56.22 8.93 -7.40
CA ARG A 668 -57.57 9.33 -6.94
C ARG A 668 -57.77 10.84 -6.90
N SER A 669 -56.72 11.64 -7.09
CA SER A 669 -56.76 13.10 -6.88
C SER A 669 -57.17 13.50 -5.46
N ASP A 670 -57.02 12.60 -4.49
CA ASP A 670 -57.54 12.78 -3.13
C ASP A 670 -56.38 12.94 -2.14
N ARG A 671 -56.26 14.15 -1.60
CA ARG A 671 -55.19 14.53 -0.67
C ARG A 671 -55.21 13.74 0.63
N ARG A 672 -56.32 13.11 1.02
CA ARG A 672 -56.41 12.33 2.27
C ARG A 672 -55.38 11.20 2.31
N TRP A 673 -54.94 10.71 1.15
CA TRP A 673 -53.90 9.69 1.03
C TRP A 673 -52.47 10.24 1.17
N LEU A 674 -52.24 11.55 1.06
CA LEU A 674 -50.90 12.12 1.32
C LEU A 674 -50.55 12.17 2.81
N ALA A 675 -51.55 12.28 3.70
CA ALA A 675 -51.32 12.26 5.14
C ALA A 675 -50.67 10.95 5.63
N PRO A 676 -51.20 9.75 5.32
CA PRO A 676 -50.53 8.51 5.67
C PRO A 676 -49.18 8.34 4.94
N ALA A 677 -49.04 8.82 3.70
CA ALA A 677 -47.74 8.81 3.00
C ALA A 677 -46.66 9.61 3.75
N MET A 678 -47.00 10.81 4.20
CA MET A 678 -46.12 11.69 4.97
C MET A 678 -45.81 11.15 6.37
N ILE A 679 -46.79 10.52 7.03
CA ILE A 679 -46.59 9.89 8.34
C ILE A 679 -45.65 8.70 8.21
N LEU A 680 -45.86 7.81 7.24
CA LEU A 680 -44.99 6.64 7.04
C LEU A 680 -43.58 7.05 6.62
N LEU A 681 -43.46 8.07 5.77
CA LEU A 681 -42.16 8.64 5.45
C LEU A 681 -41.52 9.22 6.72
N GLY A 682 -42.24 10.05 7.49
CA GLY A 682 -41.75 10.59 8.76
C GLY A 682 -41.33 9.51 9.76
N LEU A 683 -42.05 8.39 9.84
CA LEU A 683 -41.71 7.23 10.67
C LEU A 683 -40.48 6.48 10.15
N ALA A 684 -40.37 6.28 8.83
CA ALA A 684 -39.17 5.72 8.20
C ALA A 684 -37.91 6.54 8.50
N LEU A 685 -38.08 7.86 8.62
CA LEU A 685 -37.00 8.82 8.85
C LEU A 685 -36.68 8.98 10.35
N THR A 686 -37.69 9.00 11.22
CA THR A 686 -37.50 9.12 12.68
C THR A 686 -37.06 7.82 13.34
N GLY A 687 -37.43 6.66 12.81
CA GLY A 687 -36.98 5.35 13.31
C GLY A 687 -35.48 5.10 13.13
N ARG A 688 -34.80 5.87 12.26
CA ARG A 688 -33.40 5.64 11.89
C ARG A 688 -32.34 6.33 12.75
N VAL A 689 -32.68 7.34 13.55
CA VAL A 689 -31.66 7.99 14.39
C VAL A 689 -31.25 7.08 15.56
N ILE A 690 -32.14 6.21 16.04
CA ILE A 690 -31.86 5.37 17.22
C ILE A 690 -31.20 4.03 16.82
N SER A 691 -31.54 3.47 15.65
CA SER A 691 -30.94 2.21 15.19
C SER A 691 -29.59 2.36 14.48
N LEU A 692 -29.32 3.49 13.80
CA LEU A 692 -27.99 3.73 13.19
C LEU A 692 -26.96 4.29 14.18
N VAL A 693 -27.41 4.96 15.26
CA VAL A 693 -26.51 5.42 16.35
C VAL A 693 -26.10 4.26 17.27
N ALA A 694 -26.84 3.15 17.27
CA ALA A 694 -26.50 1.93 18.02
C ALA A 694 -25.51 1.00 17.28
N SER A 695 -25.10 1.32 16.05
CA SER A 695 -24.06 0.57 15.31
C SER A 695 -23.16 1.56 14.56
N GLY A 696 -22.02 1.89 15.18
CA GLY A 696 -21.11 2.98 14.81
C GLY A 696 -20.54 2.95 13.38
N GLY A 697 -21.23 3.59 12.44
CA GLY A 697 -20.74 3.84 11.09
C GLY A 697 -20.44 5.32 10.85
N GLY A 698 -19.16 5.70 10.86
CA GLY A 698 -18.69 7.02 10.45
C GLY A 698 -18.59 7.12 8.92
N VAL A 699 -19.63 7.61 8.26
CA VAL A 699 -19.64 7.97 6.82
C VAL A 699 -19.86 9.49 6.70
N PRO A 700 -19.24 10.20 5.74
CA PRO A 700 -19.57 11.60 5.46
C PRO A 700 -21.03 11.65 5.03
N GLN A 701 -21.85 12.26 5.87
CA GLN A 701 -23.26 12.44 5.59
C GLN A 701 -23.39 13.38 4.39
N ILE A 702 -23.88 12.90 3.25
CA ILE A 702 -24.95 13.69 2.62
C ILE A 702 -26.01 13.73 3.71
N PRO A 703 -26.30 14.87 4.36
CA PRO A 703 -27.26 14.88 5.44
C PRO A 703 -28.51 14.23 4.87
N PRO A 704 -29.00 13.11 5.45
CA PRO A 704 -30.24 12.49 5.00
C PRO A 704 -31.34 13.57 4.90
N MET A 705 -31.26 14.56 5.79
CA MET A 705 -31.99 15.83 5.75
C MET A 705 -32.09 16.53 4.39
N ILE A 706 -31.13 16.45 3.47
CA ILE A 706 -31.21 17.15 2.16
C ILE A 706 -32.17 16.42 1.22
N VAL A 707 -32.03 15.10 1.08
CA VAL A 707 -32.95 14.27 0.28
C VAL A 707 -34.32 14.22 0.94
N GLU A 708 -34.36 14.14 2.27
CA GLU A 708 -35.57 14.19 3.10
C GLU A 708 -36.27 15.54 3.01
N ALA A 709 -35.55 16.67 3.12
CA ALA A 709 -36.12 17.99 2.95
C ALA A 709 -36.66 18.18 1.54
N LEU A 710 -35.96 17.68 0.50
CA LEU A 710 -36.47 17.71 -0.86
C LEU A 710 -37.76 16.91 -1.01
N LEU A 711 -37.84 15.68 -0.49
CA LEU A 711 -39.04 14.84 -0.56
C LEU A 711 -40.20 15.39 0.27
N ILE A 712 -39.94 15.86 1.49
CA ILE A 712 -40.92 16.52 2.36
C ILE A 712 -41.43 17.80 1.71
N VAL A 713 -40.54 18.62 1.14
CA VAL A 713 -40.93 19.83 0.41
C VAL A 713 -41.78 19.48 -0.81
N ILE A 714 -41.41 18.47 -1.60
CA ILE A 714 -42.20 18.05 -2.77
C ILE A 714 -43.59 17.53 -2.37
N LEU A 715 -43.70 16.71 -1.32
CA LEU A 715 -44.97 16.18 -0.83
C LEU A 715 -45.82 17.26 -0.13
N ALA A 716 -45.21 18.21 0.59
CA ALA A 716 -45.88 19.36 1.20
C ALA A 716 -46.36 20.37 0.14
N LEU A 717 -45.58 20.60 -0.91
CA LEU A 717 -46.01 21.35 -2.10
C LEU A 717 -47.17 20.62 -2.79
N GLY A 718 -47.13 19.29 -2.87
CA GLY A 718 -48.23 18.43 -3.32
C GLY A 718 -49.51 18.62 -2.52
N TRP A 719 -49.40 18.59 -1.18
CA TRP A 719 -50.51 18.85 -0.25
C TRP A 719 -51.14 20.23 -0.45
N ARG A 720 -50.30 21.25 -0.69
CA ARG A 720 -50.75 22.63 -0.89
C ARG A 720 -51.37 22.87 -2.27
N ALA A 721 -50.85 22.25 -3.32
CA ALA A 721 -51.35 22.39 -4.69
C ALA A 721 -52.63 21.58 -4.98
N LEU A 722 -52.92 20.56 -4.17
CA LEU A 722 -54.21 19.84 -4.15
C LEU A 722 -55.28 20.52 -3.27
N ARG A 723 -55.02 21.72 -2.73
CA ARG A 723 -56.07 22.53 -2.10
C ARG A 723 -57.08 22.98 -3.18
N PRO A 724 -58.39 22.82 -2.96
CA PRO A 724 -59.36 23.58 -3.73
C PRO A 724 -59.09 25.07 -3.51
N ALA A 725 -59.25 25.88 -4.55
CA ALA A 725 -59.24 27.34 -4.38
C ALA A 725 -60.32 27.70 -3.35
N PRO A 726 -60.09 28.62 -2.41
CA PRO A 726 -61.18 29.13 -1.59
C PRO A 726 -62.25 29.64 -2.55
N ASP A 727 -63.49 29.21 -2.34
CA ASP A 727 -64.64 29.77 -3.06
C ASP A 727 -64.56 31.28 -2.88
N ARG A 728 -64.32 32.02 -3.97
CA ARG A 728 -64.52 33.46 -3.94
C ARG A 728 -66.02 33.62 -3.73
N GLU A 729 -66.43 34.03 -2.54
CA GLU A 729 -67.77 34.57 -2.36
C GLU A 729 -67.98 35.63 -3.46
N PRO A 730 -69.12 35.59 -4.17
CA PRO A 730 -69.44 36.65 -5.11
C PRO A 730 -69.50 37.95 -4.31
N SER A 731 -68.76 38.97 -4.74
CA SER A 731 -68.94 40.33 -4.24
C SER A 731 -70.40 40.71 -4.46
N LEU A 732 -71.15 40.87 -3.38
CA LEU A 732 -72.39 41.65 -3.41
C LEU A 732 -71.99 43.11 -3.62
N ALA A 733 -72.44 43.66 -4.75
CA ALA A 733 -72.53 45.06 -5.18
C ALA A 733 -71.62 46.10 -4.51
#